data_AF-A0A818QEB1-F1
#
_entry.id   AF-A0A818QEB1-F1
#
_cell.length_a   1.000
_cell.length_b   1.000
_cell.length_c   1.000
_cell.angle_alpha   90.00
_cell.angle_beta   90.00
_cell.angle_gamma   90.00
#
_symmetry.space_group_name_H-M   'P 1'
#
loop_
_entity.id
_entity.type
_entity.pdbx_description
1 polymer ?
#
loop_
_entity_poly.entity_id
_entity_poly.type
_entity_poly.pdbx_seq_one_letter_code
_entity_poly.pdbx_strand_id
1 'polypeptide(L)'
;MSKNQHPYLKSNQFQKIYQSWVSSLLQLGRKRPLEIDDVFDILPDDQSQPWIDRLEKTWENEIALAKKSDKKKYKPSLFRATWKVYRNRYCIMGLFLLVHTICRFIQPFILARFIRYFAPCSNISLTEAIILATLTSIIPWIMFVTRHLAFIRSFIGGMHLRCAYCGLIFRKIMRLSIGSLGQHSSGKIVNMLTNDVQTVERLTIDGHFLWIGLLETIVVLIILWSYVGITILLAIIYTCFIIILQIICGKCIQLIWTKRVRKTDLRIKLMNEIIKSIHLVKMYVWERPFQFKVERVRKQETTYVILQSLVDTIKIVNGLTYPSTFFLIIFGILWYRRAPFDTDFFTIAFVLISYLRHTYLHNFSNACIHLSQYWVASNRIEKFLICDEYDRSNAITYENEKTDKTYINVQQVSSSWESSLLMTLLGEMPIKNGKISFSRKSRLCYVSQEPWIFSGTIRENILFGLDYDVKKFYRCIHATALNIDLENLPYGDSTIVGDNGIILSGGQKARLSLARALYRDDDIYLLDDPLSAVDVEVARHIFEKCILGKLHSKICILVTHQIQFLKYATKIIFLDKMTSAERVIEYIDLQPEESSNIKNLKILPSHWPIGGIIFDNLSFRYSSTSPWILKNLNISIEPKQKIGIVGRTGAGKSSLIGSLFRMAELDGRILIDNIDTQQILLYDLRRHISIIPQDPVLFNDTLRINLDPFGEYSDIEIWNALDEVQLKSDMIDDLQQQVTEGGSNFSVGQRQLICLARALLRKNKILVIDEATANVDHRTDELIQLAIRRKFIDCTVLTIAHRLRTIIDSDKILVLSHGQVMEFASPYELLSDEQSYFAQLVSQTGDRETSHLIQQAKMAAMARHSQ
;
A
#
# COMPACT_ATOMS: atom_id res chain seq x y z
N MET A 1 -23.94 -10.90 33.05
CA MET A 1 -24.92 -10.84 31.94
C MET A 1 -24.58 -9.61 31.12
N SER A 2 -24.39 -9.74 29.81
CA SER A 2 -24.00 -8.59 28.98
C SER A 2 -25.09 -7.52 28.98
N LYS A 3 -24.70 -6.24 28.97
CA LYS A 3 -25.64 -5.11 29.05
C LYS A 3 -26.57 -5.01 27.83
N ASN A 4 -26.17 -5.57 26.67
CA ASN A 4 -26.88 -5.43 25.38
C ASN A 4 -27.23 -6.77 24.72
N GLN A 5 -27.98 -7.62 25.43
CA GLN A 5 -28.44 -8.89 24.89
C GLN A 5 -29.27 -8.74 23.59
N HIS A 6 -28.91 -9.50 22.55
CA HIS A 6 -29.53 -9.39 21.24
C HIS A 6 -31.05 -9.67 21.26
N PRO A 7 -31.90 -8.72 20.80
CA PRO A 7 -33.37 -8.81 20.91
C PRO A 7 -33.98 -9.95 20.08
N TYR A 8 -33.27 -10.46 19.06
CA TYR A 8 -33.66 -11.66 18.32
C TYR A 8 -33.84 -12.91 19.21
N LEU A 9 -33.13 -13.01 20.34
CA LEU A 9 -33.26 -14.17 21.23
C LEU A 9 -34.62 -14.18 21.95
N LYS A 10 -35.15 -12.99 22.25
CA LYS A 10 -36.44 -12.80 22.95
C LYS A 10 -37.63 -12.72 22.00
N SER A 11 -37.40 -12.70 20.69
CA SER A 11 -38.45 -12.45 19.71
C SER A 11 -39.20 -13.71 19.30
N ASN A 12 -40.53 -13.57 19.14
CA ASN A 12 -41.41 -14.63 18.65
C ASN A 12 -41.17 -14.90 17.15
N GLN A 13 -41.62 -16.05 16.64
CA GLN A 13 -41.39 -16.42 15.23
C GLN A 13 -41.91 -15.39 14.23
N PHE A 14 -43.07 -14.78 14.48
CA PHE A 14 -43.59 -13.68 13.66
C PHE A 14 -42.65 -12.47 13.65
N GLN A 15 -42.15 -12.06 14.82
CA GLN A 15 -41.19 -10.96 14.92
C GLN A 15 -39.86 -11.28 14.21
N LYS A 16 -39.47 -12.55 14.16
CA LYS A 16 -38.28 -13.01 13.41
C LYS A 16 -38.50 -12.94 11.90
N ILE A 17 -39.65 -13.39 11.39
CA ILE A 17 -39.99 -13.37 9.96
C ILE A 17 -40.05 -11.94 9.43
N TYR A 18 -40.71 -11.04 10.18
CA TYR A 18 -40.88 -9.63 9.82
C TYR A 18 -39.72 -8.73 10.26
N GLN A 19 -38.71 -9.28 10.94
CA GLN A 19 -37.58 -8.52 11.53
C GLN A 19 -37.98 -7.32 12.41
N SER A 20 -39.16 -7.37 13.04
CA SER A 20 -39.69 -6.26 13.82
C SER A 20 -38.85 -5.93 15.07
N TRP A 21 -37.99 -6.87 15.49
CA TRP A 21 -37.04 -6.68 16.59
C TRP A 21 -36.02 -5.55 16.32
N VAL A 22 -35.74 -5.22 15.06
CA VAL A 22 -34.85 -4.12 14.66
C VAL A 22 -35.49 -2.74 14.87
N SER A 23 -36.82 -2.68 15.04
CA SER A 23 -37.57 -1.42 15.16
C SER A 23 -37.07 -0.54 16.31
N SER A 24 -36.66 -1.13 17.43
CA SER A 24 -36.11 -0.40 18.59
C SER A 24 -34.85 0.40 18.22
N LEU A 25 -33.92 -0.22 17.48
CA LEU A 25 -32.69 0.41 17.02
C LEU A 25 -32.97 1.49 15.96
N LEU A 26 -33.91 1.25 15.05
CA LEU A 26 -34.32 2.25 14.05
C LEU A 26 -34.98 3.48 14.68
N GLN A 27 -35.79 3.28 15.73
CA GLN A 27 -36.39 4.38 16.48
C GLN A 27 -35.34 5.19 17.24
N LEU A 28 -34.31 4.53 17.78
CA LEU A 28 -33.18 5.20 18.43
C LEU A 28 -32.36 6.02 17.41
N GLY A 29 -32.01 5.40 16.28
CA GLY A 29 -31.28 6.03 15.18
C GLY A 29 -32.02 7.20 14.52
N ARG A 30 -33.36 7.22 14.60
CA ARG A 30 -34.18 8.37 14.18
C ARG A 30 -34.03 9.56 15.13
N LYS A 31 -33.81 9.32 16.43
CA LYS A 31 -33.72 10.38 17.46
C LYS A 31 -32.31 10.95 17.57
N ARG A 32 -31.28 10.11 17.42
CA ARG A 32 -29.86 10.50 17.48
C ARG A 32 -29.02 9.58 16.60
N PRO A 33 -27.84 10.04 16.14
CA PRO A 33 -26.83 9.15 15.57
C PRO A 33 -26.51 8.00 16.55
N LEU A 34 -26.43 6.76 16.03
CA LEU A 34 -26.16 5.57 16.83
C LEU A 34 -24.69 5.54 17.27
N GLU A 35 -24.45 5.18 18.52
CA GLU A 35 -23.12 4.96 19.09
C GLU A 35 -22.80 3.45 19.17
N ILE A 36 -21.53 3.11 19.40
CA ILE A 36 -21.07 1.71 19.51
C ILE A 36 -21.81 0.98 20.64
N ASP A 37 -22.08 1.69 21.75
CA ASP A 37 -22.81 1.18 22.90
C ASP A 37 -24.30 0.90 22.62
N ASP A 38 -24.85 1.39 21.51
CA ASP A 38 -26.24 1.09 21.11
C ASP A 38 -26.35 -0.24 20.32
N VAL A 39 -25.22 -0.79 19.86
CA VAL A 39 -25.18 -1.99 19.03
C VAL A 39 -25.32 -3.24 19.90
N PHE A 40 -26.14 -4.19 19.43
CA PHE A 40 -26.38 -5.45 20.15
C PHE A 40 -25.20 -6.42 20.04
N ASP A 41 -25.03 -7.25 21.07
CA ASP A 41 -24.07 -8.35 21.05
C ASP A 41 -24.39 -9.35 19.93
N ILE A 42 -23.35 -9.96 19.36
CA ILE A 42 -23.49 -10.97 18.31
C ILE A 42 -24.23 -12.21 18.84
N LEU A 43 -25.08 -12.82 18.01
CA LEU A 43 -25.77 -14.06 18.35
C LEU A 43 -24.76 -15.21 18.58
N PRO A 44 -25.02 -16.14 19.52
CA PRO A 44 -24.12 -17.27 19.78
C PRO A 44 -23.79 -18.11 18.53
N ASP A 45 -24.79 -18.29 17.63
CA ASP A 45 -24.64 -19.02 16.37
C ASP A 45 -23.80 -18.28 15.32
N ASP A 46 -23.62 -16.96 15.48
CA ASP A 46 -22.93 -16.07 14.56
C ASP A 46 -21.49 -15.73 15.00
N GLN A 47 -21.03 -16.31 16.12
CA GLN A 47 -19.65 -16.17 16.56
C GLN A 47 -18.66 -16.76 15.54
N SER A 48 -17.51 -16.11 15.35
CA SER A 48 -16.55 -16.48 14.30
C SER A 48 -15.80 -17.78 14.59
N GLN A 49 -15.41 -18.03 15.85
CA GLN A 49 -14.52 -19.14 16.22
C GLN A 49 -15.02 -20.53 15.75
N PRO A 50 -16.29 -20.93 16.00
CA PRO A 50 -16.77 -22.24 15.57
C PRO A 50 -16.74 -22.44 14.05
N TRP A 51 -16.94 -21.37 13.27
CA TRP A 51 -16.90 -21.44 11.81
C TRP A 51 -15.48 -21.57 11.28
N ILE A 52 -14.54 -20.83 11.88
CA ILE A 52 -13.12 -20.92 11.55
C ILE A 52 -12.59 -22.32 11.86
N ASP A 53 -12.86 -22.85 13.06
CA ASP A 53 -12.39 -24.16 13.50
C ASP A 53 -12.93 -25.30 12.62
N ARG A 54 -14.22 -25.23 12.26
CA ARG A 54 -14.84 -26.22 11.36
C ARG A 54 -14.19 -26.19 9.98
N LEU A 55 -13.97 -25.00 9.41
CA LEU A 55 -13.37 -24.86 8.09
C LEU A 55 -11.91 -25.32 8.10
N GLU A 56 -11.11 -24.89 9.07
CA GLU A 56 -9.70 -25.31 9.23
C GLU A 56 -9.60 -26.84 9.34
N LYS A 57 -10.40 -27.47 10.21
CA LYS A 57 -10.43 -28.93 10.34
C LYS A 57 -10.77 -29.63 9.03
N THR A 58 -11.74 -29.13 8.26
CA THR A 58 -12.07 -29.72 6.95
C THR A 58 -10.99 -29.50 5.89
N TRP A 59 -10.29 -28.36 5.95
CA TRP A 59 -9.18 -28.03 5.07
C TRP A 59 -7.95 -28.90 5.34
N GLU A 60 -7.57 -29.06 6.61
CA GLU A 60 -6.48 -29.96 7.04
C GLU A 60 -6.74 -31.41 6.62
N ASN A 61 -7.99 -31.89 6.79
CA ASN A 61 -8.38 -33.20 6.31
C ASN A 61 -8.23 -33.33 4.78
N GLU A 62 -8.57 -32.30 4.02
CA GLU A 62 -8.41 -32.30 2.54
C GLU A 62 -6.93 -32.32 2.13
N ILE A 63 -6.07 -31.59 2.84
CA ILE A 63 -4.60 -31.65 2.67
C ILE A 63 -4.08 -33.05 3.03
N ALA A 64 -4.52 -33.63 4.15
CA ALA A 64 -4.10 -34.97 4.58
C ALA A 64 -4.53 -36.05 3.56
N LEU A 65 -5.72 -35.94 2.99
CA LEU A 65 -6.19 -36.81 1.91
C LEU A 65 -5.33 -36.66 0.64
N ALA A 66 -4.93 -35.43 0.30
CA ALA A 66 -4.03 -35.18 -0.83
C ALA A 66 -2.63 -35.78 -0.60
N LYS A 67 -2.11 -35.74 0.63
CA LYS A 67 -0.82 -36.37 0.99
C LYS A 67 -0.89 -37.90 0.97
N LYS A 68 -2.03 -38.51 1.33
CA LYS A 68 -2.23 -39.98 1.36
C LYS A 68 -2.52 -40.59 -0.01
N SER A 69 -2.98 -39.80 -0.98
CA SER A 69 -3.26 -40.29 -2.33
C SER A 69 -1.97 -40.38 -3.15
N ASP A 70 -1.44 -41.58 -3.35
CA ASP A 70 -0.25 -41.90 -4.19
C ASP A 70 -0.34 -41.38 -5.64
N LYS A 71 -1.51 -40.92 -6.09
CA LYS A 71 -1.69 -40.35 -7.43
C LYS A 71 -1.50 -38.83 -7.39
N LYS A 72 -0.49 -38.35 -8.14
CA LYS A 72 -0.26 -36.94 -8.60
C LYS A 72 -1.51 -36.20 -9.15
N LYS A 73 -2.69 -36.83 -9.20
CA LYS A 73 -3.96 -36.26 -9.69
C LYS A 73 -4.82 -35.61 -8.61
N TYR A 74 -4.72 -35.99 -7.33
CA TYR A 74 -5.57 -35.41 -6.30
C TYR A 74 -4.97 -34.12 -5.74
N LYS A 75 -5.49 -32.97 -6.18
CA LYS A 75 -5.14 -31.67 -5.60
C LYS A 75 -6.14 -31.32 -4.49
N PRO A 76 -5.69 -30.79 -3.33
CA PRO A 76 -6.61 -30.28 -2.31
C PRO A 76 -7.42 -29.14 -2.92
N SER A 77 -8.69 -28.98 -2.52
CA SER A 77 -9.53 -27.92 -3.05
C SER A 77 -10.35 -27.24 -1.96
N LEU A 78 -10.24 -25.92 -1.90
CA LEU A 78 -10.91 -25.13 -0.88
C LEU A 78 -12.44 -25.20 -1.02
N PHE A 79 -12.96 -25.26 -2.25
CA PHE A 79 -14.39 -25.43 -2.52
C PHE A 79 -14.95 -26.71 -1.88
N ARG A 80 -14.21 -27.83 -1.92
CA ARG A 80 -14.63 -29.10 -1.33
C ARG A 80 -14.69 -29.04 0.19
N ALA A 81 -13.72 -28.37 0.83
CA ALA A 81 -13.73 -28.14 2.27
C ALA A 81 -14.95 -27.27 2.67
N THR A 82 -15.15 -26.15 1.98
CA THR A 82 -16.28 -25.24 2.21
C THR A 82 -17.63 -25.92 2.03
N TRP A 83 -17.78 -26.75 0.99
CA TRP A 83 -19.02 -27.50 0.73
C TRP A 83 -19.35 -28.47 1.87
N LYS A 84 -18.37 -29.18 2.43
CA LYS A 84 -18.59 -30.10 3.56
C LYS A 84 -19.13 -29.35 4.80
N VAL A 85 -18.66 -28.13 5.06
CA VAL A 85 -19.10 -27.32 6.20
C VAL A 85 -20.49 -26.74 5.99
N TYR A 86 -20.78 -26.23 4.79
CA TYR A 86 -21.96 -25.36 4.57
C TYR A 86 -23.14 -26.03 3.84
N ARG A 87 -22.96 -27.22 3.25
CA ARG A 87 -23.99 -27.88 2.39
C ARG A 87 -25.37 -27.96 3.01
N ASN A 88 -25.51 -28.33 4.29
CA ASN A 88 -26.81 -28.54 4.91
C ASN A 88 -27.61 -27.23 4.98
N ARG A 89 -26.93 -26.12 5.32
CA ARG A 89 -27.56 -24.79 5.38
C ARG A 89 -27.90 -24.28 3.99
N TYR A 90 -26.99 -24.48 3.03
CA TYR A 90 -27.23 -24.15 1.62
C TYR A 90 -28.42 -24.91 1.02
N CYS A 91 -28.57 -26.21 1.31
CA CYS A 91 -29.73 -26.99 0.85
C CYS A 91 -31.06 -26.47 1.38
N ILE A 92 -31.13 -26.07 2.65
CA ILE A 92 -32.36 -25.51 3.24
C ILE A 92 -32.74 -24.19 2.56
N MET A 93 -31.77 -23.37 2.18
CA MET A 93 -32.02 -22.14 1.43
C MET A 93 -32.55 -22.43 0.02
N GLY A 94 -31.96 -23.43 -0.66
CA GLY A 94 -32.45 -23.94 -1.93
C GLY A 94 -33.90 -24.44 -1.85
N LEU A 95 -34.29 -25.07 -0.74
CA LEU A 95 -35.67 -25.52 -0.53
C LEU A 95 -36.66 -24.34 -0.46
N PHE A 96 -36.36 -23.27 0.28
CA PHE A 96 -37.22 -22.08 0.31
C PHE A 96 -37.35 -21.42 -1.06
N LEU A 97 -36.25 -21.35 -1.83
CA LEU A 97 -36.27 -20.83 -3.18
C LEU A 97 -37.05 -21.75 -4.14
N LEU A 98 -37.01 -23.07 -3.95
CA LEU A 98 -37.81 -24.01 -4.73
C LEU A 98 -39.31 -23.79 -4.47
N VAL A 99 -39.72 -23.65 -3.20
CA VAL A 99 -41.12 -23.35 -2.84
C VAL A 99 -41.56 -22.02 -3.47
N HIS A 100 -40.72 -20.99 -3.39
CA HIS A 100 -40.96 -19.71 -4.04
C HIS A 100 -41.17 -19.87 -5.55
N THR A 101 -40.33 -20.65 -6.23
CA THR A 101 -40.44 -20.91 -7.67
C THR A 101 -41.71 -21.69 -8.02
N ILE A 102 -42.11 -22.68 -7.20
CA ILE A 102 -43.37 -23.40 -7.38
C ILE A 102 -44.56 -22.44 -7.28
N CYS A 103 -44.58 -21.55 -6.28
CA CYS A 103 -45.63 -20.53 -6.15
C CYS A 103 -45.68 -19.58 -7.37
N ARG A 104 -44.53 -19.19 -7.93
CA ARG A 104 -44.45 -18.38 -9.17
C ARG A 104 -45.11 -19.08 -10.36
N PHE A 105 -45.06 -20.41 -10.42
CA PHE A 105 -45.74 -21.16 -11.48
C PHE A 105 -47.24 -21.28 -11.25
N ILE A 106 -47.69 -21.43 -10.01
CA ILE A 106 -49.11 -21.62 -9.69
C ILE A 106 -49.89 -20.30 -9.83
N GLN A 107 -49.30 -19.18 -9.42
CA GLN A 107 -49.94 -17.85 -9.46
C GLN A 107 -50.61 -17.48 -10.81
N PRO A 108 -49.92 -17.59 -11.97
CA PRO A 108 -50.50 -17.17 -13.25
C PRO A 108 -51.77 -17.93 -13.63
N PHE A 109 -51.87 -19.22 -13.31
CA PHE A 109 -53.06 -20.03 -13.63
C PHE A 109 -54.27 -19.60 -12.80
N ILE A 110 -54.07 -19.31 -11.51
CA ILE A 110 -55.13 -18.84 -10.62
C ILE A 110 -55.58 -17.45 -11.03
N LEU A 111 -54.62 -16.57 -11.36
CA LEU A 111 -54.91 -15.22 -11.85
C LEU A 111 -55.69 -15.26 -13.18
N ALA A 112 -55.30 -16.11 -14.12
CA ALA A 112 -56.00 -16.28 -15.39
C ALA A 112 -57.45 -16.74 -15.20
N ARG A 113 -57.67 -17.80 -14.40
CA ARG A 113 -59.02 -18.28 -14.08
C ARG A 113 -59.85 -17.23 -13.36
N PHE A 114 -59.24 -16.41 -12.50
CA PHE A 114 -59.91 -15.28 -11.87
C PHE A 114 -60.32 -14.20 -12.87
N ILE A 115 -59.44 -13.82 -13.80
CA ILE A 115 -59.78 -12.83 -14.86
C ILE A 115 -60.93 -13.35 -15.74
N ARG A 116 -60.97 -14.65 -16.02
CA ARG A 116 -62.03 -15.29 -16.82
C ARG A 116 -63.43 -15.14 -16.21
N TYR A 117 -63.57 -14.96 -14.91
CA TYR A 117 -64.86 -14.67 -14.27
C TYR A 117 -65.52 -13.41 -14.86
N PHE A 118 -64.73 -12.40 -15.23
CA PHE A 118 -65.23 -11.14 -15.80
C PHE A 118 -65.53 -11.24 -17.31
N ALA A 119 -65.29 -12.38 -17.95
CA ALA A 119 -65.67 -12.59 -19.34
C ALA A 119 -67.19 -12.78 -19.46
N PRO A 120 -67.84 -12.27 -20.53
CA PRO A 120 -69.30 -12.25 -20.68
C PRO A 120 -69.97 -13.64 -20.73
N CYS A 121 -69.21 -14.72 -20.92
CA CYS A 121 -69.70 -16.10 -20.97
C CYS A 121 -69.00 -17.00 -19.92
N SER A 122 -68.81 -16.52 -18.69
CA SER A 122 -68.11 -17.29 -17.65
C SER A 122 -69.03 -18.28 -16.94
N ASN A 123 -68.56 -19.52 -16.77
CA ASN A 123 -69.25 -20.58 -16.01
C ASN A 123 -68.84 -20.59 -14.52
N ILE A 124 -68.15 -19.55 -14.05
CA ILE A 124 -67.53 -19.50 -12.72
C ILE A 124 -68.51 -18.87 -11.75
N SER A 125 -68.81 -19.59 -10.67
CA SER A 125 -69.69 -19.10 -9.61
C SER A 125 -69.04 -17.97 -8.79
N LEU A 126 -69.85 -17.11 -8.17
CA LEU A 126 -69.35 -16.04 -7.29
C LEU A 126 -68.49 -16.58 -6.14
N THR A 127 -68.87 -17.73 -5.57
CA THR A 127 -68.10 -18.37 -4.49
C THR A 127 -66.73 -18.85 -4.97
N GLU A 128 -66.67 -19.45 -6.16
CA GLU A 128 -65.41 -19.84 -6.79
C GLU A 128 -64.53 -18.61 -7.10
N ALA A 129 -65.11 -17.52 -7.60
CA ALA A 129 -64.39 -16.29 -7.86
C ALA A 129 -63.79 -15.67 -6.59
N ILE A 130 -64.52 -15.68 -5.47
CA ILE A 130 -64.00 -15.23 -4.16
C ILE A 130 -62.83 -16.10 -3.71
N ILE A 131 -62.92 -17.43 -3.84
CA ILE A 131 -61.81 -18.34 -3.52
C ILE A 131 -60.59 -18.02 -4.39
N LEU A 132 -60.76 -17.86 -5.70
CA LEU A 132 -59.66 -17.51 -6.61
C LEU A 132 -59.03 -16.14 -6.27
N ALA A 133 -59.83 -15.14 -5.89
CA ALA A 133 -59.34 -13.84 -5.45
C ALA A 133 -58.51 -13.92 -4.15
N THR A 134 -58.98 -14.72 -3.18
CA THR A 134 -58.22 -14.94 -1.93
C THR A 134 -56.90 -15.66 -2.20
N LEU A 135 -56.89 -16.70 -3.04
CA LEU A 135 -55.68 -17.41 -3.44
C LEU A 135 -54.68 -16.52 -4.19
N THR A 136 -55.19 -15.64 -5.08
CA THR A 136 -54.37 -14.65 -5.80
C THR A 136 -53.68 -13.67 -4.86
N SER A 137 -54.25 -13.43 -3.67
CA SER A 137 -53.65 -12.55 -2.64
C SER A 137 -52.69 -13.30 -1.71
N ILE A 138 -53.01 -14.55 -1.34
CA ILE A 138 -52.21 -15.38 -0.42
C ILE A 138 -50.90 -15.83 -1.08
N ILE A 139 -50.91 -16.21 -2.35
CA ILE A 139 -49.72 -16.75 -3.03
C ILE A 139 -48.56 -15.75 -3.10
N PRO A 140 -48.76 -14.48 -3.50
CA PRO A 140 -47.71 -13.46 -3.43
C PRO A 140 -47.16 -13.25 -2.01
N TRP A 141 -48.00 -13.37 -0.97
CA TRP A 141 -47.54 -13.29 0.41
C TRP A 141 -46.61 -14.46 0.79
N ILE A 142 -46.97 -15.69 0.39
CA ILE A 142 -46.10 -16.87 0.56
C ILE A 142 -44.79 -16.69 -0.21
N MET A 143 -44.86 -16.19 -1.45
CA MET A 143 -43.68 -15.88 -2.26
C MET A 143 -42.76 -14.86 -1.60
N PHE A 144 -43.33 -13.82 -0.98
CA PHE A 144 -42.58 -12.82 -0.24
C PHE A 144 -41.86 -13.44 0.96
N VAL A 145 -42.59 -14.16 1.83
CA VAL A 145 -42.03 -14.78 3.03
C VAL A 145 -40.91 -15.76 2.68
N THR A 146 -41.13 -16.65 1.71
CA THR A 146 -40.14 -17.65 1.29
C THR A 146 -38.90 -17.02 0.67
N ARG A 147 -39.07 -16.01 -0.19
CA ARG A 147 -37.95 -15.25 -0.80
C ARG A 147 -37.14 -14.51 0.25
N HIS A 148 -37.81 -13.85 1.19
CA HIS A 148 -37.19 -13.09 2.26
C HIS A 148 -36.39 -13.99 3.22
N LEU A 149 -36.98 -15.11 3.65
CA LEU A 149 -36.29 -16.10 4.48
C LEU A 149 -35.07 -16.70 3.79
N ALA A 150 -35.18 -17.02 2.50
CA ALA A 150 -34.05 -17.49 1.70
C ALA A 150 -32.93 -16.43 1.64
N PHE A 151 -33.29 -15.17 1.39
CA PHE A 151 -32.33 -14.07 1.31
C PHE A 151 -31.57 -13.85 2.63
N ILE A 152 -32.27 -13.76 3.77
CA ILE A 152 -31.63 -13.57 5.07
C ILE A 152 -30.67 -14.72 5.38
N ARG A 153 -31.10 -15.96 5.16
CA ARG A 153 -30.27 -17.14 5.40
C ARG A 153 -29.06 -17.18 4.46
N SER A 154 -29.22 -16.77 3.20
CA SER A 154 -28.11 -16.56 2.25
C SER A 154 -27.12 -15.53 2.76
N PHE A 155 -27.61 -14.40 3.25
CA PHE A 155 -26.78 -13.32 3.72
C PHE A 155 -25.97 -13.72 4.96
N ILE A 156 -26.63 -14.26 5.99
CA ILE A 156 -25.99 -14.76 7.22
C ILE A 156 -24.98 -15.86 6.89
N GLY A 157 -25.35 -16.79 5.99
CA GLY A 157 -24.47 -17.83 5.51
C GLY A 157 -23.21 -17.33 4.82
N GLY A 158 -23.37 -16.35 3.94
CA GLY A 158 -22.26 -15.68 3.26
C GLY A 158 -21.33 -14.99 4.26
N MET A 159 -21.89 -14.33 5.29
CA MET A 159 -21.14 -13.73 6.39
C MET A 159 -20.35 -14.78 7.19
N HIS A 160 -20.95 -15.90 7.55
CA HIS A 160 -20.26 -17.00 8.26
C HIS A 160 -19.08 -17.53 7.46
N LEU A 161 -19.26 -17.77 6.15
CA LEU A 161 -18.19 -18.20 5.27
C LEU A 161 -17.09 -17.14 5.12
N ARG A 162 -17.46 -15.87 5.01
CA ARG A 162 -16.49 -14.76 4.97
C ARG A 162 -15.63 -14.72 6.23
N CYS A 163 -16.25 -14.77 7.41
CA CYS A 163 -15.52 -14.81 8.68
C CYS A 163 -14.61 -16.04 8.79
N ALA A 164 -15.09 -17.21 8.35
CA ALA A 164 -14.30 -18.44 8.34
C ALA A 164 -13.06 -18.34 7.45
N TYR A 165 -13.22 -17.80 6.23
CA TYR A 165 -12.11 -17.59 5.29
C TYR A 165 -11.11 -16.56 5.83
N CYS A 166 -11.58 -15.43 6.37
CA CYS A 166 -10.70 -14.43 6.99
C CYS A 166 -9.91 -15.03 8.15
N GLY A 167 -10.55 -15.80 9.03
CA GLY A 167 -9.88 -16.47 10.14
C GLY A 167 -8.88 -17.53 9.69
N LEU A 168 -9.20 -18.32 8.65
CA LEU A 168 -8.29 -19.30 8.08
C LEU A 168 -7.05 -18.65 7.46
N ILE A 169 -7.24 -17.57 6.70
CA ILE A 169 -6.14 -16.78 6.12
C ILE A 169 -5.29 -16.16 7.24
N PHE A 170 -5.91 -15.59 8.28
CA PHE A 170 -5.21 -15.01 9.42
C PHE A 170 -4.36 -16.04 10.16
N ARG A 171 -4.94 -17.22 10.49
CA ARG A 171 -4.20 -18.33 11.11
C ARG A 171 -3.05 -18.81 10.22
N LYS A 172 -3.24 -18.84 8.90
CA LYS A 172 -2.18 -19.19 7.94
C LYS A 172 -1.04 -18.18 7.91
N ILE A 173 -1.34 -16.87 7.92
CA ILE A 173 -0.33 -15.80 7.95
C ILE A 173 0.59 -15.98 9.16
N MET A 174 0.02 -16.32 10.33
CA MET A 174 0.78 -16.54 11.57
C MET A 174 1.68 -17.78 11.55
N ARG A 175 1.57 -18.67 10.55
CA ARG A 175 2.37 -19.91 10.39
C ARG A 175 3.24 -19.92 9.13
N LEU A 176 3.15 -18.90 8.29
CA LEU A 176 3.84 -18.86 7.00
C LEU A 176 5.34 -18.63 7.19
N SER A 177 6.18 -19.23 6.33
CA SER A 177 7.60 -18.90 6.31
C SER A 177 7.84 -17.46 5.85
N ILE A 178 8.90 -16.79 6.34
CA ILE A 178 9.28 -15.44 5.87
C ILE A 178 9.63 -15.42 4.38
N GLY A 179 10.22 -16.50 3.86
CA GLY A 179 10.50 -16.64 2.42
C GLY A 179 9.22 -16.65 1.58
N SER A 180 8.17 -17.34 2.03
CA SER A 180 6.85 -17.32 1.39
C SER A 180 6.10 -16.02 1.65
N LEU A 181 6.23 -15.42 2.84
CA LEU A 181 5.60 -14.15 3.19
C LEU A 181 6.16 -13.00 2.35
N GLY A 182 7.48 -12.97 2.12
CA GLY A 182 8.14 -11.99 1.23
C GLY A 182 7.68 -12.06 -0.23
N GLN A 183 7.22 -13.23 -0.71
CA GLN A 183 6.64 -13.37 -2.06
C GLN A 183 5.24 -12.75 -2.18
N HIS A 184 4.52 -12.66 -1.05
CA HIS A 184 3.18 -12.10 -0.96
C HIS A 184 3.23 -10.74 -0.27
N SER A 185 3.26 -9.65 -1.05
CA SER A 185 3.19 -8.31 -0.48
C SER A 185 1.98 -8.14 0.47
N SER A 186 2.14 -7.37 1.53
CA SER A 186 1.07 -7.04 2.49
C SER A 186 -0.20 -6.57 1.78
N GLY A 187 -0.05 -5.75 0.72
CA GLY A 187 -1.17 -5.32 -0.13
C GLY A 187 -1.92 -6.45 -0.82
N LYS A 188 -1.24 -7.54 -1.27
CA LYS A 188 -1.92 -8.71 -1.84
C LYS A 188 -2.74 -9.45 -0.79
N ILE A 189 -2.24 -9.56 0.45
CA ILE A 189 -2.92 -10.21 1.56
C ILE A 189 -4.16 -9.39 1.98
N VAL A 190 -3.99 -8.08 2.14
CA VAL A 190 -5.11 -7.17 2.44
C VAL A 190 -6.17 -7.25 1.34
N ASN A 191 -5.78 -7.22 0.06
CA ASN A 191 -6.70 -7.36 -1.06
C ASN A 191 -7.43 -8.71 -1.06
N MET A 192 -6.77 -9.79 -0.62
CA MET A 192 -7.42 -11.10 -0.46
C MET A 192 -8.48 -11.05 0.66
N LEU A 193 -8.15 -10.46 1.81
CA LEU A 193 -9.09 -10.31 2.94
C LEU A 193 -10.27 -9.37 2.62
N THR A 194 -10.06 -8.32 1.82
CA THR A 194 -11.10 -7.33 1.51
C THR A 194 -11.93 -7.69 0.28
N ASN A 195 -11.29 -8.07 -0.84
CA ASN A 195 -11.97 -8.26 -2.12
C ASN A 195 -12.25 -9.74 -2.45
N ASP A 196 -11.29 -10.65 -2.25
CA ASP A 196 -11.51 -12.05 -2.63
C ASP A 196 -12.51 -12.76 -1.74
N VAL A 197 -12.37 -12.59 -0.42
CA VAL A 197 -13.29 -13.23 0.52
C VAL A 197 -14.72 -12.72 0.33
N GLN A 198 -14.90 -11.46 -0.10
CA GLN A 198 -16.23 -10.91 -0.42
C GLN A 198 -16.91 -11.64 -1.59
N THR A 199 -16.16 -12.26 -2.51
CA THR A 199 -16.76 -13.04 -3.61
C THR A 199 -17.51 -14.29 -3.09
N VAL A 200 -17.08 -14.86 -1.97
CA VAL A 200 -17.72 -16.01 -1.31
C VAL A 200 -19.10 -15.62 -0.77
N GLU A 201 -19.19 -14.43 -0.16
CA GLU A 201 -20.43 -13.84 0.35
C GLU A 201 -21.43 -13.64 -0.79
N ARG A 202 -21.01 -12.99 -1.89
CA ARG A 202 -21.86 -12.74 -3.06
C ARG A 202 -22.35 -14.03 -3.74
N LEU A 203 -21.47 -15.02 -3.88
CA LEU A 203 -21.86 -16.31 -4.47
C LEU A 203 -22.90 -17.06 -3.62
N THR A 204 -22.86 -16.92 -2.29
CA THR A 204 -23.84 -17.56 -1.39
C THR A 204 -25.25 -16.98 -1.57
N ILE A 205 -25.35 -15.71 -2.00
CA ILE A 205 -26.60 -15.03 -2.31
C ILE A 205 -27.15 -15.46 -3.67
N ASP A 206 -26.31 -15.45 -4.71
CA ASP A 206 -26.78 -15.63 -6.08
C ASP A 206 -26.69 -17.07 -6.62
N GLY A 207 -25.87 -17.94 -6.02
CA GLY A 207 -25.51 -19.23 -6.59
C GLY A 207 -26.68 -20.16 -6.91
N HIS A 208 -27.78 -20.11 -6.14
CA HIS A 208 -28.97 -20.93 -6.41
C HIS A 208 -29.66 -20.58 -7.73
N PHE A 209 -29.48 -19.36 -8.23
CA PHE A 209 -30.11 -18.93 -9.48
C PHE A 209 -29.53 -19.61 -10.72
N LEU A 210 -28.35 -20.22 -10.64
CA LEU A 210 -27.76 -20.98 -11.74
C LEU A 210 -28.65 -22.16 -12.15
N TRP A 211 -29.11 -22.95 -11.18
CA TRP A 211 -29.96 -24.11 -11.47
C TRP A 211 -31.45 -23.73 -11.51
N ILE A 212 -31.89 -22.77 -10.68
CA ILE A 212 -33.27 -22.30 -10.69
C ILE A 212 -33.61 -21.66 -12.04
N GLY A 213 -32.72 -20.84 -12.62
CA GLY A 213 -32.99 -20.22 -13.91
C GLY A 213 -33.17 -21.23 -15.05
N LEU A 214 -32.36 -22.30 -15.06
CA LEU A 214 -32.48 -23.38 -16.03
C LEU A 214 -33.78 -24.17 -15.84
N LEU A 215 -34.07 -24.59 -14.61
CA LEU A 215 -35.32 -25.26 -14.26
C LEU A 215 -36.53 -24.41 -14.65
N GLU A 216 -36.48 -23.12 -14.32
CA GLU A 216 -37.59 -22.21 -14.53
C GLU A 216 -37.93 -22.10 -16.01
N THR A 217 -36.91 -22.05 -16.85
CA THR A 217 -37.06 -21.95 -18.30
C THR A 217 -37.65 -23.19 -18.91
N ILE A 218 -37.15 -24.37 -18.52
CA ILE A 218 -37.66 -25.64 -19.02
C ILE A 218 -39.16 -25.74 -18.70
N VAL A 219 -39.55 -25.43 -17.47
CA VAL A 219 -40.96 -25.50 -17.04
C VAL A 219 -41.83 -24.49 -17.78
N VAL A 220 -41.41 -23.22 -17.90
CA VAL A 220 -42.18 -22.21 -18.65
C VAL A 220 -42.35 -22.62 -20.11
N LEU A 221 -41.29 -23.12 -20.76
CA LEU A 221 -41.37 -23.53 -22.16
C LEU A 221 -42.32 -24.72 -22.35
N ILE A 222 -42.36 -25.69 -21.43
CA ILE A 222 -43.31 -26.80 -21.46
C ILE A 222 -44.75 -26.30 -21.29
N ILE A 223 -45.00 -25.43 -20.31
CA ILE A 223 -46.32 -24.84 -20.07
C ILE A 223 -46.80 -24.09 -21.31
N LEU A 224 -45.95 -23.24 -21.89
CA LEU A 224 -46.37 -22.47 -23.05
C LEU A 224 -46.54 -23.34 -24.31
N TRP A 225 -45.77 -24.42 -24.46
CA TRP A 225 -45.96 -25.40 -25.54
C TRP A 225 -47.35 -26.05 -25.50
N SER A 226 -47.90 -26.34 -24.31
CA SER A 226 -49.21 -26.97 -24.21
C SER A 226 -50.36 -26.09 -24.70
N TYR A 227 -50.21 -24.77 -24.69
CA TYR A 227 -51.25 -23.84 -25.16
C TYR A 227 -51.17 -23.56 -26.67
N VAL A 228 -49.96 -23.37 -27.21
CA VAL A 228 -49.78 -22.86 -28.58
C VAL A 228 -49.20 -23.90 -29.54
N GLY A 229 -48.82 -25.08 -29.04
CA GLY A 229 -48.21 -26.15 -29.80
C GLY A 229 -46.92 -25.71 -30.49
N ILE A 230 -46.71 -26.17 -31.72
CA ILE A 230 -45.46 -25.94 -32.46
C ILE A 230 -45.12 -24.47 -32.75
N THR A 231 -46.10 -23.55 -32.65
CA THR A 231 -45.88 -22.11 -32.87
C THR A 231 -44.84 -21.51 -31.91
N ILE A 232 -44.67 -22.10 -30.72
CA ILE A 232 -43.74 -21.59 -29.72
C ILE A 232 -42.27 -21.83 -30.09
N LEU A 233 -41.98 -22.71 -31.05
CA LEU A 233 -40.61 -23.05 -31.44
C LEU A 233 -39.79 -21.79 -31.78
N LEU A 234 -40.37 -20.82 -32.49
CA LEU A 234 -39.72 -19.55 -32.82
C LEU A 234 -39.43 -18.69 -31.57
N ALA A 235 -40.35 -18.67 -30.60
CA ALA A 235 -40.18 -17.96 -29.34
C ALA A 235 -39.16 -18.63 -28.40
N ILE A 236 -39.06 -19.97 -28.45
CA ILE A 236 -38.01 -20.77 -27.81
C ILE A 236 -36.65 -20.43 -28.43
N ILE A 237 -36.54 -20.43 -29.76
CA ILE A 237 -35.31 -20.07 -30.47
C ILE A 237 -34.87 -18.65 -30.08
N TYR A 238 -35.81 -17.70 -30.04
CA TYR A 238 -35.53 -16.33 -29.59
C TYR A 238 -35.06 -16.27 -28.12
N THR A 239 -35.69 -17.01 -27.23
CA THR A 239 -35.30 -17.07 -25.81
C THR A 239 -33.91 -17.68 -25.64
N CYS A 240 -33.61 -18.78 -26.33
CA CYS A 240 -32.28 -19.38 -26.36
C CYS A 240 -31.23 -18.41 -26.92
N PHE A 241 -31.55 -17.68 -27.99
CA PHE A 241 -30.67 -16.66 -28.55
C PHE A 241 -30.34 -15.56 -27.54
N ILE A 242 -31.33 -15.03 -26.83
CA ILE A 242 -31.12 -14.00 -25.79
C ILE A 242 -30.27 -14.54 -24.64
N ILE A 243 -30.48 -15.78 -24.20
CA ILE A 243 -29.66 -16.42 -23.16
C ILE A 243 -28.19 -16.54 -23.63
N ILE A 244 -27.97 -17.02 -24.86
CA ILE A 244 -26.63 -17.13 -25.45
C ILE A 244 -25.96 -15.76 -25.53
N LEU A 245 -26.69 -14.73 -25.99
CA LEU A 245 -26.19 -13.36 -26.08
C LEU A 245 -25.78 -12.82 -24.70
N GLN A 246 -26.57 -13.07 -23.65
CA GLN A 246 -26.23 -12.68 -22.27
C GLN A 246 -24.97 -13.39 -21.75
N ILE A 247 -24.78 -14.68 -22.08
CA ILE A 247 -23.56 -15.43 -21.73
C ILE A 247 -22.34 -14.83 -22.45
N ILE A 248 -22.47 -14.49 -23.74
CA ILE A 248 -21.40 -13.84 -24.51
C ILE A 248 -21.06 -12.47 -23.90
N CYS A 249 -22.05 -11.64 -23.59
CA CYS A 249 -21.84 -10.36 -22.91
C CYS A 249 -21.10 -10.54 -21.57
N GLY A 250 -21.48 -11.55 -20.77
CA GLY A 250 -20.78 -11.91 -19.53
C GLY A 250 -19.30 -12.26 -19.75
N LYS A 251 -18.98 -13.06 -20.77
CA LYS A 251 -17.58 -13.37 -21.16
C LYS A 251 -16.82 -12.13 -21.64
N CYS A 252 -17.46 -11.27 -22.43
CA CYS A 252 -16.86 -10.01 -22.88
C CYS A 252 -16.51 -9.10 -21.70
N ILE A 253 -17.42 -8.93 -20.73
CA ILE A 253 -17.18 -8.17 -19.49
C ILE A 253 -15.95 -8.72 -18.75
N GLN A 254 -15.82 -10.05 -18.66
CA GLN A 254 -14.66 -10.68 -18.01
C GLN A 254 -13.33 -10.37 -18.71
N LEU A 255 -13.29 -10.42 -20.04
CA LEU A 255 -12.08 -10.10 -20.82
C LEU A 255 -11.69 -8.63 -20.66
N ILE A 256 -12.68 -7.73 -20.71
CA ILE A 256 -12.50 -6.29 -20.49
C ILE A 256 -11.97 -6.03 -19.08
N TRP A 257 -12.57 -6.66 -18.07
CA TRP A 257 -12.15 -6.56 -16.67
C TRP A 257 -10.68 -6.94 -16.49
N THR A 258 -10.24 -8.04 -17.10
CA THR A 258 -8.85 -8.52 -17.00
C THR A 258 -7.87 -7.52 -17.62
N LYS A 259 -8.21 -6.94 -18.78
CA LYS A 259 -7.39 -5.90 -19.42
C LYS A 259 -7.35 -4.61 -18.61
N ARG A 260 -8.48 -4.21 -18.03
CA ARG A 260 -8.58 -3.03 -17.15
C ARG A 260 -7.65 -3.18 -15.95
N VAL A 261 -7.73 -4.30 -15.22
CA VAL A 261 -6.90 -4.55 -14.02
C VAL A 261 -5.41 -4.43 -14.34
N ARG A 262 -4.94 -5.00 -15.47
CA ARG A 262 -3.52 -4.87 -15.88
C ARG A 262 -3.08 -3.42 -16.11
N LYS A 263 -3.95 -2.57 -16.66
CA LYS A 263 -3.66 -1.14 -16.86
C LYS A 263 -3.68 -0.37 -15.54
N THR A 264 -4.60 -0.72 -14.65
CA THR A 264 -4.64 -0.16 -13.29
C THR A 264 -3.35 -0.47 -12.53
N ASP A 265 -2.83 -1.70 -12.58
CA ASP A 265 -1.56 -2.09 -11.93
C ASP A 265 -0.36 -1.31 -12.49
N LEU A 266 -0.28 -1.14 -13.82
CA LEU A 266 0.77 -0.34 -14.46
C LEU A 266 0.73 1.12 -14.03
N ARG A 267 -0.46 1.72 -13.95
CA ARG A 267 -0.65 3.10 -13.47
C ARG A 267 -0.15 3.25 -12.04
N ILE A 268 -0.51 2.31 -11.15
CA ILE A 268 -0.09 2.31 -9.75
C ILE A 268 1.44 2.17 -9.64
N LYS A 269 2.06 1.29 -10.44
CA LYS A 269 3.52 1.15 -10.47
C LYS A 269 4.21 2.47 -10.85
N LEU A 270 3.79 3.09 -11.95
CA LEU A 270 4.34 4.38 -12.41
C LEU A 270 4.17 5.48 -11.36
N MET A 271 2.99 5.56 -10.73
CA MET A 271 2.74 6.53 -9.67
C MET A 271 3.67 6.32 -8.47
N ASN A 272 3.87 5.08 -8.01
CA ASN A 272 4.76 4.79 -6.89
C ASN A 272 6.20 5.23 -7.18
N GLU A 273 6.68 5.03 -8.41
CA GLU A 273 8.02 5.43 -8.84
C GLU A 273 8.21 6.96 -8.82
N ILE A 274 7.20 7.69 -9.32
CA ILE A 274 7.16 9.17 -9.30
C ILE A 274 7.13 9.68 -7.85
N ILE A 275 6.28 9.10 -6.99
CA ILE A 275 6.11 9.53 -5.60
C ILE A 275 7.39 9.31 -4.79
N LYS A 276 8.07 8.17 -4.96
CA LYS A 276 9.36 7.89 -4.29
C LYS A 276 10.39 8.99 -4.54
N SER A 277 10.33 9.65 -5.70
CA SER A 277 11.31 10.61 -6.18
C SER A 277 10.72 12.01 -6.39
N ILE A 278 9.62 12.32 -5.70
CA ILE A 278 8.81 13.52 -5.97
C ILE A 278 9.60 14.82 -5.78
N HIS A 279 10.54 14.84 -4.84
CA HIS A 279 11.38 16.02 -4.60
C HIS A 279 12.26 16.35 -5.81
N LEU A 280 12.87 15.34 -6.45
CA LEU A 280 13.64 15.53 -7.69
C LEU A 280 12.75 15.87 -8.87
N VAL A 281 11.57 15.23 -8.98
CA VAL A 281 10.60 15.56 -10.02
C VAL A 281 10.21 17.04 -9.96
N LYS A 282 9.99 17.57 -8.75
CA LYS A 282 9.68 18.99 -8.53
C LYS A 282 10.86 19.91 -8.85
N MET A 283 12.07 19.58 -8.37
CA MET A 283 13.28 20.37 -8.64
C MET A 283 13.60 20.42 -10.13
N TYR A 284 13.39 19.31 -10.86
CA TYR A 284 13.60 19.23 -12.29
C TYR A 284 12.45 19.79 -13.13
N VAL A 285 11.30 20.12 -12.53
CA VAL A 285 10.10 20.56 -13.23
C VAL A 285 9.57 19.49 -14.20
N TRP A 286 9.64 18.21 -13.79
CA TRP A 286 9.24 17.06 -14.60
C TRP A 286 7.78 16.63 -14.38
N GLU A 287 6.98 17.42 -13.66
CA GLU A 287 5.60 17.08 -13.32
C GLU A 287 4.74 16.90 -14.58
N ARG A 288 4.88 17.77 -15.59
CA ARG A 288 4.08 17.71 -16.82
C ARG A 288 4.34 16.45 -17.67
N PRO A 289 5.59 16.07 -18.00
CA PRO A 289 5.88 14.81 -18.71
C PRO A 289 5.35 13.58 -17.99
N PHE A 290 5.54 13.51 -16.67
CA PHE A 290 5.03 12.41 -15.86
C PHE A 290 3.50 12.40 -15.78
N GLN A 291 2.87 13.56 -15.67
CA GLN A 291 1.41 13.71 -15.73
C GLN A 291 0.88 13.17 -17.06
N PHE A 292 1.46 13.58 -18.20
CA PHE A 292 1.05 13.09 -19.52
C PHE A 292 1.22 11.57 -19.66
N LYS A 293 2.32 11.02 -19.13
CA LYS A 293 2.57 9.57 -19.10
C LYS A 293 1.49 8.82 -18.30
N VAL A 294 1.14 9.32 -17.11
CA VAL A 294 0.07 8.75 -16.27
C VAL A 294 -1.30 8.92 -16.94
N GLU A 295 -1.57 10.08 -17.54
CA GLU A 295 -2.80 10.37 -18.26
C GLU A 295 -3.00 9.42 -19.45
N ARG A 296 -1.94 9.10 -20.20
CA ARG A 296 -1.99 8.13 -21.31
C ARG A 296 -2.41 6.74 -20.84
N VAL A 297 -1.85 6.26 -19.73
CA VAL A 297 -2.26 4.98 -19.13
C VAL A 297 -3.69 5.06 -18.61
N ARG A 298 -4.06 6.19 -18.00
CA ARG A 298 -5.41 6.43 -17.49
C ARG A 298 -6.45 6.45 -18.62
N LYS A 299 -6.16 7.07 -19.76
CA LYS A 299 -7.03 7.04 -20.95
C LYS A 299 -7.29 5.61 -21.41
N GLN A 300 -6.26 4.76 -21.48
CA GLN A 300 -6.41 3.35 -21.82
C GLN A 300 -7.27 2.59 -20.80
N GLU A 301 -7.09 2.86 -19.51
CA GLU A 301 -7.91 2.28 -18.44
C GLU A 301 -9.38 2.71 -18.58
N THR A 302 -9.64 4.00 -18.75
CA THR A 302 -10.98 4.58 -18.93
C THR A 302 -11.67 4.02 -20.17
N THR A 303 -10.95 3.80 -21.29
CA THR A 303 -11.51 3.13 -22.47
C THR A 303 -12.10 1.77 -22.12
N TYR A 304 -11.44 0.97 -21.28
CA TYR A 304 -11.99 -0.33 -20.84
C TYR A 304 -13.19 -0.17 -19.91
N VAL A 305 -13.23 0.86 -19.08
CA VAL A 305 -14.42 1.18 -18.26
C VAL A 305 -15.61 1.54 -19.15
N ILE A 306 -15.41 2.39 -20.15
CA ILE A 306 -16.45 2.76 -21.12
C ILE A 306 -16.93 1.52 -21.88
N LEU A 307 -16.00 0.70 -22.40
CA LEU A 307 -16.34 -0.57 -23.06
C LEU A 307 -17.16 -1.50 -22.18
N GLN A 308 -16.82 -1.62 -20.90
CA GLN A 308 -17.63 -2.41 -19.96
C GLN A 308 -19.04 -1.81 -19.82
N SER A 309 -19.14 -0.50 -19.62
CA SER A 309 -20.43 0.19 -19.46
C SER A 309 -21.33 0.03 -20.68
N LEU A 310 -20.77 0.01 -21.90
CA LEU A 310 -21.52 -0.25 -23.13
C LEU A 310 -22.09 -1.67 -23.15
N VAL A 311 -21.30 -2.69 -22.75
CA VAL A 311 -21.79 -4.08 -22.67
C VAL A 311 -22.88 -4.22 -21.61
N ASP A 312 -22.74 -3.56 -20.47
CA ASP A 312 -23.76 -3.55 -19.43
C ASP A 312 -25.07 -2.90 -19.92
N THR A 313 -24.99 -1.81 -20.68
CA THR A 313 -26.16 -1.18 -21.32
C THR A 313 -26.85 -2.13 -22.29
N ILE A 314 -26.10 -2.86 -23.13
CA ILE A 314 -26.67 -3.87 -24.05
C ILE A 314 -27.43 -4.94 -23.27
N LYS A 315 -26.89 -5.41 -22.14
CA LYS A 315 -27.57 -6.39 -21.27
C LYS A 315 -28.90 -5.86 -20.75
N ILE A 316 -28.91 -4.62 -20.25
CA ILE A 316 -30.11 -3.95 -19.71
C ILE A 316 -31.17 -3.79 -20.80
N VAL A 317 -30.79 -3.26 -21.97
CA VAL A 317 -31.71 -3.05 -23.10
C VAL A 317 -32.32 -4.37 -23.56
N ASN A 318 -31.52 -5.41 -23.76
CA ASN A 318 -32.01 -6.75 -24.12
C ASN A 318 -32.98 -7.32 -23.09
N GLY A 319 -32.75 -7.06 -21.80
CA GLY A 319 -33.65 -7.48 -20.73
C GLY A 319 -34.99 -6.76 -20.74
N LEU A 320 -35.00 -5.45 -21.00
CA LEU A 320 -36.22 -4.65 -21.04
C LEU A 320 -37.08 -4.98 -22.26
N THR A 321 -36.47 -5.24 -23.42
CA THR A 321 -37.17 -5.54 -24.67
C THR A 321 -37.64 -6.99 -24.78
N TYR A 322 -37.08 -7.93 -24.00
CA TYR A 322 -37.37 -9.36 -24.11
C TYR A 322 -38.87 -9.75 -24.03
N PRO A 323 -39.69 -9.26 -23.07
CA PRO A 323 -41.09 -9.65 -23.02
C PRO A 323 -41.90 -9.14 -24.21
N SER A 324 -41.67 -7.89 -24.63
CA SER A 324 -42.45 -7.28 -25.71
C SER A 324 -42.16 -7.91 -27.07
N THR A 325 -40.90 -8.24 -27.36
CA THR A 325 -40.52 -8.96 -28.58
C THR A 325 -41.03 -10.40 -28.59
N PHE A 326 -40.96 -11.11 -27.45
CA PHE A 326 -41.51 -12.45 -27.32
C PHE A 326 -43.02 -12.46 -27.62
N PHE A 327 -43.77 -11.49 -27.04
CA PHE A 327 -45.19 -11.35 -27.31
C PHE A 327 -45.50 -11.00 -28.76
N LEU A 328 -44.72 -10.09 -29.36
CA LEU A 328 -44.89 -9.72 -30.76
C LEU A 328 -44.73 -10.95 -31.69
N ILE A 329 -43.75 -11.83 -31.42
CA ILE A 329 -43.55 -13.07 -32.18
C ILE A 329 -44.77 -14.00 -32.04
N ILE A 330 -45.20 -14.28 -30.81
CA ILE A 330 -46.31 -15.22 -30.58
C ILE A 330 -47.62 -14.68 -31.15
N PHE A 331 -47.96 -13.42 -30.85
CA PHE A 331 -49.21 -12.84 -31.32
C PHE A 331 -49.22 -12.62 -32.83
N GLY A 332 -48.08 -12.30 -33.44
CA GLY A 332 -47.96 -12.24 -34.89
C GLY A 332 -48.28 -13.58 -35.56
N ILE A 333 -47.80 -14.70 -34.98
CA ILE A 333 -48.07 -16.05 -35.49
C ILE A 333 -49.53 -16.45 -35.28
N LEU A 334 -50.10 -16.16 -34.10
CA LEU A 334 -51.51 -16.44 -33.80
C LEU A 334 -52.44 -15.66 -34.73
N TRP A 335 -52.13 -14.39 -34.96
CA TRP A 335 -52.84 -13.54 -35.93
C TRP A 335 -52.75 -14.11 -37.35
N TYR A 336 -51.55 -14.50 -37.80
CA TYR A 336 -51.35 -15.11 -39.12
C TYR A 336 -52.15 -16.40 -39.30
N ARG A 337 -52.20 -17.25 -38.26
CA ARG A 337 -52.96 -18.52 -38.27
C ARG A 337 -54.47 -18.34 -38.07
N ARG A 338 -54.95 -17.11 -37.85
CA ARG A 338 -56.35 -16.81 -37.49
C ARG A 338 -56.83 -17.64 -36.28
N ALA A 339 -55.92 -17.94 -35.35
CA ALA A 339 -56.26 -18.67 -34.12
C ALA A 339 -56.92 -17.70 -33.11
N PRO A 340 -57.91 -18.17 -32.32
CA PRO A 340 -58.55 -17.32 -31.32
C PRO A 340 -57.57 -16.91 -30.22
N PHE A 341 -57.69 -15.67 -29.76
CA PHE A 341 -56.90 -15.16 -28.64
C PHE A 341 -57.54 -15.59 -27.32
N ASP A 342 -56.90 -16.53 -26.63
CA ASP A 342 -57.33 -16.95 -25.30
C ASP A 342 -56.76 -15.98 -24.24
N THR A 343 -57.65 -15.38 -23.46
CA THR A 343 -57.31 -14.48 -22.34
C THR A 343 -56.53 -15.21 -21.25
N ASP A 344 -56.78 -16.51 -21.07
CA ASP A 344 -56.09 -17.33 -20.08
C ASP A 344 -54.62 -17.51 -20.49
N PHE A 345 -54.38 -17.88 -21.75
CA PHE A 345 -53.03 -17.99 -22.31
C PHE A 345 -52.25 -16.68 -22.20
N PHE A 346 -52.85 -15.54 -22.58
CA PHE A 346 -52.15 -14.26 -22.52
C PHE A 346 -51.69 -13.92 -21.10
N THR A 347 -52.60 -14.06 -20.12
CA THR A 347 -52.29 -13.76 -18.71
C THR A 347 -51.18 -14.67 -18.19
N ILE A 348 -51.29 -15.98 -18.45
CA ILE A 348 -50.30 -16.97 -18.02
C ILE A 348 -48.93 -16.68 -18.64
N ALA A 349 -48.90 -16.50 -19.97
CA ALA A 349 -47.68 -16.17 -20.69
C ALA A 349 -47.06 -14.88 -20.14
N PHE A 350 -47.86 -13.83 -19.92
CA PHE A 350 -47.34 -12.51 -19.56
C PHE A 350 -46.62 -12.53 -18.23
N VAL A 351 -47.23 -13.16 -17.23
CA VAL A 351 -46.65 -13.32 -15.91
C VAL A 351 -45.41 -14.21 -15.94
N LEU A 352 -45.46 -15.36 -16.63
CA LEU A 352 -44.33 -16.30 -16.71
C LEU A 352 -43.12 -15.70 -17.45
N ILE A 353 -43.32 -14.97 -18.54
CA ILE A 353 -42.24 -14.32 -19.29
C ILE A 353 -41.64 -13.16 -18.49
N SER A 354 -42.49 -12.40 -17.79
CA SER A 354 -42.06 -11.35 -16.87
C SER A 354 -41.17 -11.89 -15.75
N TYR A 355 -41.47 -13.11 -15.30
CA TYR A 355 -40.68 -13.85 -14.33
C TYR A 355 -39.35 -14.35 -14.88
N LEU A 356 -39.36 -14.97 -16.06
CA LEU A 356 -38.12 -15.36 -16.76
C LEU A 356 -37.21 -14.15 -17.00
N ARG A 357 -37.76 -13.00 -17.39
CA ARG A 357 -37.00 -11.76 -17.56
C ARG A 357 -36.21 -11.42 -16.30
N HIS A 358 -36.88 -11.37 -15.14
CA HIS A 358 -36.21 -11.01 -13.88
C HIS A 358 -35.15 -12.05 -13.50
N THR A 359 -35.45 -13.34 -13.68
CA THR A 359 -34.51 -14.43 -13.39
C THR A 359 -33.26 -14.35 -14.27
N TYR A 360 -33.38 -14.05 -15.57
CA TYR A 360 -32.24 -14.02 -16.48
C TYR A 360 -31.43 -12.73 -16.46
N LEU A 361 -32.11 -11.58 -16.47
CA LEU A 361 -31.44 -10.28 -16.57
C LEU A 361 -30.59 -9.99 -15.34
N HIS A 362 -31.14 -10.29 -14.16
CA HIS A 362 -30.52 -9.96 -12.89
C HIS A 362 -29.86 -11.18 -12.25
N ASN A 363 -30.65 -12.20 -11.91
CA ASN A 363 -30.21 -13.22 -10.98
C ASN A 363 -29.24 -14.25 -11.60
N PHE A 364 -29.56 -14.82 -12.76
CA PHE A 364 -28.72 -15.80 -13.44
C PHE A 364 -27.42 -15.18 -13.96
N SER A 365 -27.50 -13.95 -14.51
CA SER A 365 -26.32 -13.23 -14.98
C SER A 365 -25.35 -12.92 -13.84
N ASN A 366 -25.86 -12.38 -12.72
CA ASN A 366 -25.04 -12.11 -11.55
C ASN A 366 -24.46 -13.39 -10.95
N ALA A 367 -25.23 -14.48 -10.90
CA ALA A 367 -24.73 -15.77 -10.43
C ALA A 367 -23.56 -16.28 -11.28
N CYS A 368 -23.62 -16.16 -12.60
CA CYS A 368 -22.50 -16.52 -13.50
C CYS A 368 -21.26 -15.66 -13.24
N ILE A 369 -21.44 -14.33 -13.08
CA ILE A 369 -20.35 -13.40 -12.81
C ILE A 369 -19.70 -13.71 -11.45
N HIS A 370 -20.50 -13.85 -10.40
CA HIS A 370 -20.03 -14.15 -9.05
C HIS A 370 -19.39 -15.52 -8.95
N LEU A 371 -19.88 -16.53 -9.67
CA LEU A 371 -19.23 -17.85 -9.75
C LEU A 371 -17.83 -17.74 -10.38
N SER A 372 -17.71 -16.98 -11.47
CA SER A 372 -16.42 -16.77 -12.15
C SER A 372 -15.43 -16.02 -11.24
N GLN A 373 -15.88 -14.94 -10.58
CA GLN A 373 -15.07 -14.18 -9.62
C GLN A 373 -14.63 -15.04 -8.44
N TYR A 374 -15.56 -15.80 -7.86
CA TYR A 374 -15.28 -16.77 -6.80
C TYR A 374 -14.25 -17.80 -7.24
N TRP A 375 -14.33 -18.32 -8.47
CA TRP A 375 -13.39 -19.32 -8.95
C TRP A 375 -11.94 -18.78 -9.01
N VAL A 376 -11.77 -17.55 -9.48
CA VAL A 376 -10.44 -16.89 -9.51
C VAL A 376 -9.94 -16.61 -8.09
N ALA A 377 -10.80 -16.05 -7.22
CA ALA A 377 -10.50 -15.74 -5.83
C ALA A 377 -10.15 -17.00 -5.02
N SER A 378 -10.97 -18.05 -5.12
CA SER A 378 -10.77 -19.34 -4.44
C SER A 378 -9.45 -19.98 -4.86
N ASN A 379 -9.09 -19.96 -6.15
CA ASN A 379 -7.80 -20.48 -6.60
C ASN A 379 -6.62 -19.66 -6.05
N ARG A 380 -6.78 -18.35 -5.87
CA ARG A 380 -5.74 -17.49 -5.30
C ARG A 380 -5.56 -17.77 -3.80
N ILE A 381 -6.67 -17.85 -3.05
CA ILE A 381 -6.67 -18.22 -1.63
C ILE A 381 -6.11 -19.62 -1.45
N GLU A 382 -6.53 -20.60 -2.26
CA GLU A 382 -6.04 -21.97 -2.21
C GLU A 382 -4.51 -22.05 -2.41
N LYS A 383 -3.98 -21.35 -3.41
CA LYS A 383 -2.52 -21.25 -3.62
C LYS A 383 -1.82 -20.66 -2.41
N PHE A 384 -2.37 -19.61 -1.81
CA PHE A 384 -1.82 -18.99 -0.60
C PHE A 384 -1.87 -19.93 0.62
N LEU A 385 -2.96 -20.68 0.80
CA LEU A 385 -3.11 -21.64 1.90
C LEU A 385 -2.19 -22.86 1.75
N ILE A 386 -1.73 -23.17 0.54
CA ILE A 386 -0.79 -24.27 0.25
C ILE A 386 0.67 -23.84 0.44
N CYS A 387 0.96 -22.53 0.49
CA CYS A 387 2.32 -22.03 0.72
C CYS A 387 2.98 -22.66 1.95
N ASP A 388 4.31 -22.81 1.86
CA ASP A 388 5.09 -23.52 2.86
C ASP A 388 4.95 -22.86 4.24
N GLU A 389 4.51 -23.68 5.19
CA GLU A 389 4.50 -23.33 6.61
C GLU A 389 5.90 -23.56 7.16
N TYR A 390 6.32 -22.65 8.03
CA TYR A 390 7.58 -22.82 8.73
C TYR A 390 7.33 -23.41 10.10
N ASP A 391 7.70 -24.68 10.27
CA ASP A 391 7.64 -25.33 11.56
C ASP A 391 8.86 -24.94 12.40
N ARG A 392 8.67 -23.96 13.30
CA ARG A 392 9.71 -23.45 14.21
C ARG A 392 10.39 -24.56 15.02
N SER A 393 9.70 -25.69 15.23
CA SER A 393 10.22 -26.82 16.02
C SER A 393 11.36 -27.60 15.32
N ASN A 394 11.47 -27.53 13.99
CA ASN A 394 12.47 -28.29 13.24
C ASN A 394 13.81 -27.57 13.04
N ALA A 395 13.83 -26.23 13.17
CA ALA A 395 15.05 -25.45 12.93
C ALA A 395 15.92 -25.27 14.17
N ILE A 396 15.31 -25.33 15.36
CA ILE A 396 15.98 -25.11 16.63
C ILE A 396 15.87 -26.39 17.47
N THR A 397 17.02 -26.98 17.78
CA THR A 397 17.08 -28.18 18.64
C THR A 397 17.51 -27.81 20.04
N TYR A 398 16.73 -28.22 21.04
CA TYR A 398 17.13 -28.10 22.44
C TYR A 398 17.94 -29.34 22.83
N GLU A 399 19.21 -29.13 23.22
CA GLU A 399 20.06 -30.23 23.70
C GLU A 399 19.63 -30.65 25.11
N ASN A 400 19.62 -31.97 25.36
CA ASN A 400 19.17 -32.57 26.62
C ASN A 400 20.29 -32.69 27.67
N GLU A 401 21.47 -32.10 27.44
CA GLU A 401 22.58 -32.21 28.39
C GLU A 401 22.25 -31.54 29.73
N LYS A 402 22.65 -32.19 30.83
CA LYS A 402 22.47 -31.74 32.22
C LYS A 402 23.46 -30.62 32.60
N THR A 403 23.62 -29.60 31.76
CA THR A 403 24.45 -28.45 32.07
C THR A 403 23.55 -27.26 32.44
N ASP A 404 23.70 -26.73 33.66
CA ASP A 404 22.94 -25.57 34.15
C ASP A 404 23.37 -24.23 33.51
N LYS A 405 24.32 -24.26 32.56
CA LYS A 405 24.84 -23.06 31.90
C LYS A 405 24.04 -22.76 30.62
N THR A 406 23.62 -21.50 30.47
CA THR A 406 22.99 -21.00 29.24
C THR A 406 24.06 -20.90 28.14
N TYR A 407 23.82 -21.51 26.97
CA TYR A 407 24.69 -21.38 25.81
C TYR A 407 23.90 -21.38 24.50
N ILE A 408 24.54 -20.87 23.45
CA ILE A 408 24.09 -20.93 22.05
C ILE A 408 25.21 -21.60 21.27
N ASN A 409 24.91 -22.73 20.62
CA ASN A 409 25.86 -23.41 19.74
C ASN A 409 25.41 -23.24 18.29
N VAL A 410 26.28 -22.68 17.46
CA VAL A 410 26.04 -22.40 16.03
C VAL A 410 27.12 -23.11 15.23
N GLN A 411 26.75 -24.19 14.54
CA GLN A 411 27.71 -25.01 13.77
C GLN A 411 27.48 -24.85 12.27
N GLN A 412 28.44 -24.23 11.58
CA GLN A 412 28.53 -24.12 10.11
C GLN A 412 27.19 -23.76 9.43
N VAL A 413 26.52 -22.73 9.92
CA VAL A 413 25.20 -22.33 9.43
C VAL A 413 25.32 -21.57 8.12
N SER A 414 24.68 -22.08 7.06
CA SER A 414 24.45 -21.34 5.82
C SER A 414 22.96 -21.06 5.64
N SER A 415 22.60 -19.78 5.47
CA SER A 415 21.23 -19.32 5.19
C SER A 415 21.22 -18.50 3.88
N SER A 416 20.06 -18.38 3.23
CA SER A 416 19.99 -17.91 1.84
C SER A 416 19.66 -16.42 1.63
N TRP A 417 19.86 -15.56 2.63
CA TRP A 417 19.61 -14.12 2.52
C TRP A 417 20.61 -13.37 3.41
N GLU A 418 21.33 -12.41 2.84
CA GLU A 418 22.60 -11.86 3.35
C GLU A 418 22.49 -10.97 4.61
N SER A 419 21.27 -10.65 5.08
CA SER A 419 21.02 -9.81 6.28
C SER A 419 20.11 -10.51 7.31
N SER A 420 20.56 -11.59 7.97
CA SER A 420 19.62 -12.44 8.73
C SER A 420 20.13 -13.26 9.93
N LEU A 421 21.22 -12.86 10.59
CA LEU A 421 21.72 -13.63 11.75
C LEU A 421 20.68 -13.69 12.89
N LEU A 422 20.09 -12.56 13.27
CA LEU A 422 19.08 -12.49 14.34
C LEU A 422 17.81 -13.28 13.97
N MET A 423 17.35 -13.16 12.73
CA MET A 423 16.19 -13.91 12.22
C MET A 423 16.45 -15.42 12.17
N THR A 424 17.69 -15.84 11.88
CA THR A 424 18.06 -17.26 11.92
C THR A 424 18.07 -17.78 13.36
N LEU A 425 18.57 -16.99 14.32
CA LEU A 425 18.54 -17.33 15.76
C LEU A 425 17.12 -17.36 16.34
N LEU A 426 16.22 -16.52 15.85
CA LEU A 426 14.80 -16.53 16.20
C LEU A 426 14.05 -17.76 15.66
N GLY A 427 14.66 -18.51 14.73
CA GLY A 427 13.97 -19.57 14.01
C GLY A 427 12.92 -19.02 13.07
N GLU A 428 13.18 -17.86 12.47
CA GLU A 428 12.33 -17.20 11.50
C GLU A 428 12.81 -17.47 10.06
N MET A 429 14.07 -17.93 9.92
CA MET A 429 14.66 -18.27 8.62
C MET A 429 15.12 -19.74 8.54
N PRO A 430 14.91 -20.42 7.39
CA PRO A 430 15.35 -21.78 7.20
C PRO A 430 16.88 -21.87 7.11
N ILE A 431 17.43 -22.83 7.86
CA ILE A 431 18.85 -23.21 7.80
C ILE A 431 19.03 -24.19 6.63
N LYS A 432 19.94 -23.90 5.69
CA LYS A 432 20.24 -24.82 4.57
C LYS A 432 21.23 -25.90 5.00
N ASN A 433 22.38 -25.50 5.54
CA ASN A 433 23.37 -26.39 6.16
C ASN A 433 23.69 -25.88 7.57
N GLY A 434 24.07 -26.79 8.47
CA GLY A 434 24.43 -26.47 9.85
C GLY A 434 23.30 -26.72 10.85
N LYS A 435 23.58 -26.50 12.14
CA LYS A 435 22.64 -26.73 13.24
C LYS A 435 22.77 -25.62 14.29
N ILE A 436 21.64 -25.15 14.80
CA ILE A 436 21.55 -24.24 15.94
C ILE A 436 20.94 -25.02 17.12
N SER A 437 21.63 -25.02 18.25
CA SER A 437 21.12 -25.58 19.49
C SER A 437 21.17 -24.60 20.64
N PHE A 438 20.10 -24.63 21.45
CA PHE A 438 19.96 -23.86 22.69
C PHE A 438 19.84 -24.82 23.88
N SER A 439 20.22 -24.34 25.06
CA SER A 439 19.90 -25.04 26.32
C SER A 439 18.38 -25.06 26.57
N ARG A 440 17.87 -26.15 27.15
CA ARG A 440 16.43 -26.44 27.34
C ARG A 440 15.63 -25.34 28.08
N LYS A 441 16.28 -24.50 28.89
CA LYS A 441 15.64 -23.42 29.65
C LYS A 441 15.79 -22.03 29.02
N SER A 442 16.56 -21.90 27.93
CA SER A 442 16.87 -20.60 27.35
C SER A 442 15.63 -19.91 26.79
N ARG A 443 15.20 -18.82 27.43
CA ARG A 443 14.20 -17.91 26.84
C ARG A 443 14.89 -16.78 26.10
N LEU A 444 14.32 -16.40 24.96
CA LEU A 444 14.90 -15.42 24.06
C LEU A 444 13.98 -14.20 23.92
N CYS A 445 14.58 -13.02 24.00
CA CYS A 445 13.93 -11.74 23.79
C CYS A 445 14.54 -11.04 22.58
N TYR A 446 13.71 -10.33 21.82
CA TYR A 446 14.11 -9.58 20.63
C TYR A 446 13.65 -8.13 20.73
N VAL A 447 14.55 -7.21 20.38
CA VAL A 447 14.28 -5.78 20.20
C VAL A 447 14.61 -5.44 18.76
N SER A 448 13.58 -5.04 17.99
CA SER A 448 13.71 -4.69 16.58
C SER A 448 14.31 -3.31 16.36
N GLN A 449 14.98 -3.13 15.22
CA GLN A 449 15.52 -1.84 14.77
C GLN A 449 14.43 -0.78 14.60
N GLU A 450 13.29 -1.16 13.98
CA GLU A 450 12.07 -0.35 13.95
C GLU A 450 11.17 -0.79 15.12
N PRO A 451 11.04 0.01 16.21
CA PRO A 451 10.32 -0.43 17.40
C PRO A 451 8.81 -0.47 17.15
N TRP A 452 8.20 -1.65 17.29
CA TRP A 452 6.75 -1.80 17.14
C TRP A 452 6.01 -1.55 18.46
N ILE A 453 5.11 -0.56 18.44
CA ILE A 453 4.28 -0.15 19.57
C ILE A 453 2.82 -0.36 19.19
N PHE A 454 2.06 -1.10 19.99
CA PHE A 454 0.64 -1.28 19.72
C PHE A 454 -0.17 -0.16 20.37
N SER A 455 -1.36 0.09 19.82
CA SER A 455 -2.28 1.09 20.37
C SER A 455 -2.77 0.67 21.75
N GLY A 456 -2.39 1.45 22.75
CA GLY A 456 -2.60 1.19 24.17
C GLY A 456 -1.83 2.19 25.01
N THR A 457 -1.77 1.96 26.32
CA THR A 457 -0.97 2.79 27.23
C THR A 457 0.52 2.43 27.15
N ILE A 458 1.40 3.32 27.61
CA ILE A 458 2.84 3.02 27.76
C ILE A 458 3.04 1.83 28.70
N ARG A 459 2.27 1.79 29.80
CA ARG A 459 2.29 0.67 30.75
C ARG A 459 1.94 -0.66 30.09
N GLU A 460 0.82 -0.74 29.37
CA GLU A 460 0.42 -1.97 28.67
C GLU A 460 1.47 -2.41 27.65
N ASN A 461 2.09 -1.45 26.95
CA ASN A 461 3.14 -1.74 26.00
C ASN A 461 4.38 -2.36 26.66
N ILE A 462 4.79 -1.90 27.85
CA ILE A 462 5.94 -2.46 28.57
C ILE A 462 5.59 -3.81 29.21
N LEU A 463 4.39 -3.94 29.80
CA LEU A 463 3.94 -5.17 30.44
C LEU A 463 3.74 -6.32 29.45
N PHE A 464 3.21 -6.01 28.26
CA PHE A 464 3.00 -6.97 27.18
C PHE A 464 2.26 -8.25 27.62
N GLY A 465 1.22 -8.09 28.45
CA GLY A 465 0.41 -9.18 29.00
C GLY A 465 0.92 -9.82 30.29
N LEU A 466 2.03 -9.33 30.86
CA LEU A 466 2.52 -9.73 32.18
C LEU A 466 1.90 -8.91 33.31
N ASP A 467 1.93 -9.46 34.52
CA ASP A 467 1.45 -8.78 35.73
C ASP A 467 2.26 -7.52 36.04
N TYR A 468 1.60 -6.51 36.62
CA TYR A 468 2.20 -5.22 36.97
C TYR A 468 2.94 -5.28 38.33
N ASP A 469 4.27 -5.26 38.28
CA ASP A 469 5.16 -5.09 39.43
C ASP A 469 5.78 -3.69 39.39
N VAL A 470 5.32 -2.83 40.29
CA VAL A 470 5.74 -1.43 40.42
C VAL A 470 7.26 -1.29 40.54
N LYS A 471 7.91 -2.11 41.39
CA LYS A 471 9.36 -1.98 41.65
C LYS A 471 10.15 -2.41 40.43
N LYS A 472 9.73 -3.48 39.76
CA LYS A 472 10.37 -3.96 38.53
C LYS A 472 10.19 -2.95 37.39
N PHE A 473 8.98 -2.42 37.24
CA PHE A 473 8.60 -1.48 36.19
C PHE A 473 9.45 -0.19 36.24
N TYR A 474 9.53 0.48 37.39
CA TYR A 474 10.31 1.71 37.51
C TYR A 474 11.83 1.47 37.42
N ARG A 475 12.32 0.29 37.81
CA ARG A 475 13.73 -0.09 37.59
C ARG A 475 14.03 -0.22 36.09
N CYS A 476 13.13 -0.80 35.31
CA CYS A 476 13.26 -0.89 33.85
C CYS A 476 13.26 0.51 33.20
N ILE A 477 12.31 1.37 33.60
CA ILE A 477 12.22 2.77 33.12
C ILE A 477 13.50 3.56 33.39
N HIS A 478 14.05 3.45 34.61
CA HIS A 478 15.28 4.14 34.97
C HIS A 478 16.48 3.60 34.16
N ALA A 479 16.55 2.28 33.94
CA ALA A 479 17.61 1.68 33.15
C ALA A 479 17.57 2.09 31.67
N THR A 480 16.40 2.43 31.12
CA THR A 480 16.24 2.90 29.73
C THR A 480 16.19 4.41 29.59
N ALA A 481 16.35 5.18 30.67
CA ALA A 481 16.20 6.64 30.69
C ALA A 481 14.84 7.13 30.14
N LEU A 482 13.77 6.38 30.35
CA LEU A 482 12.41 6.77 29.95
C LEU A 482 11.71 7.63 31.02
N ASN A 483 12.31 7.77 32.20
CA ASN A 483 11.75 8.52 33.33
C ASN A 483 11.48 10.00 32.97
N ILE A 484 12.43 10.65 32.29
CA ILE A 484 12.32 12.06 31.90
C ILE A 484 11.19 12.25 30.88
N ASP A 485 10.99 11.29 29.97
CA ASP A 485 9.89 11.38 29.00
C ASP A 485 8.53 11.21 29.67
N LEU A 486 8.42 10.29 30.65
CA LEU A 486 7.18 10.07 31.39
C LEU A 486 6.75 11.29 32.19
N GLU A 487 7.69 12.05 32.75
CA GLU A 487 7.39 13.30 33.46
C GLU A 487 6.81 14.39 32.54
N ASN A 488 7.21 14.39 31.27
CA ASN A 488 6.75 15.36 30.27
C ASN A 488 5.44 14.96 29.58
N LEU A 489 4.94 13.74 29.81
CA LEU A 489 3.70 13.27 29.21
C LEU A 489 2.49 13.61 30.10
N PRO A 490 1.34 14.00 29.51
CA PRO A 490 0.19 14.52 30.24
C PRO A 490 -0.40 13.56 31.29
N TYR A 491 -0.23 12.25 31.10
CA TYR A 491 -0.73 11.22 32.02
C TYR A 491 0.36 10.21 32.42
N GLY A 492 1.64 10.57 32.29
CA GLY A 492 2.76 9.69 32.60
C GLY A 492 2.67 8.33 31.89
N ASP A 493 2.76 7.24 32.67
CA ASP A 493 2.75 5.87 32.16
C ASP A 493 1.40 5.38 31.65
N SER A 494 0.32 6.10 31.97
CA SER A 494 -1.05 5.83 31.52
C SER A 494 -1.39 6.56 30.22
N THR A 495 -0.44 7.28 29.63
CA THR A 495 -0.61 7.99 28.35
C THR A 495 -0.83 6.98 27.22
N ILE A 496 -1.88 7.20 26.42
CA ILE A 496 -2.21 6.39 25.24
C ILE A 496 -1.32 6.83 24.08
N VAL A 497 -0.62 5.88 23.46
CA VAL A 497 0.44 6.18 22.48
C VAL A 497 -0.07 6.25 21.02
N GLY A 498 -1.26 5.68 20.75
CA GLY A 498 -1.83 5.55 19.40
C GLY A 498 -1.18 4.45 18.55
N ASP A 499 -1.70 4.21 17.34
CA ASP A 499 -1.16 3.20 16.41
C ASP A 499 0.31 3.50 16.06
N ASN A 500 1.17 2.48 16.18
CA ASN A 500 2.63 2.58 16.01
C ASN A 500 3.28 3.72 16.83
N GLY A 501 2.62 4.15 17.90
CA GLY A 501 3.12 5.14 18.84
C GLY A 501 3.38 6.52 18.22
N ILE A 502 2.53 7.01 17.31
CA ILE A 502 2.67 8.32 16.61
C ILE A 502 3.05 9.48 17.55
N ILE A 503 2.61 9.45 18.80
CA ILE A 503 2.87 10.50 19.79
C ILE A 503 4.33 10.50 20.29
N LEU A 504 5.05 9.39 20.15
CA LEU A 504 6.43 9.23 20.62
C LEU A 504 7.45 9.51 19.51
N SER A 505 8.56 10.13 19.90
CA SER A 505 9.75 10.23 19.03
C SER A 505 10.38 8.86 18.78
N GLY A 506 11.18 8.71 17.71
CA GLY A 506 11.89 7.46 17.41
C GLY A 506 12.73 6.95 18.61
N GLY A 507 13.42 7.85 19.31
CA GLY A 507 14.20 7.52 20.50
C GLY A 507 13.35 7.12 21.71
N GLN A 508 12.15 7.68 21.87
CA GLN A 508 11.20 7.24 22.91
C GLN A 508 10.63 5.85 22.60
N LYS A 509 10.27 5.58 21.34
CA LYS A 509 9.82 4.26 20.88
C LYS A 509 10.88 3.19 21.11
N ALA A 510 12.14 3.49 20.81
CA ALA A 510 13.27 2.59 21.03
C ALA A 510 13.44 2.26 22.53
N ARG A 511 13.42 3.27 23.39
CA ARG A 511 13.52 3.11 24.86
C ARG A 511 12.36 2.33 25.46
N LEU A 512 11.15 2.54 24.96
CA LEU A 512 9.96 1.80 25.38
C LEU A 512 10.04 0.31 24.98
N SER A 513 10.47 0.02 23.75
CA SER A 513 10.70 -1.36 23.27
C SER A 513 11.80 -2.06 24.06
N LEU A 514 12.88 -1.35 24.40
CA LEU A 514 13.93 -1.86 25.26
C LEU A 514 13.43 -2.10 26.70
N ALA A 515 12.57 -1.23 27.24
CA ALA A 515 11.97 -1.41 28.56
C ALA A 515 11.05 -2.64 28.59
N ARG A 516 10.28 -2.89 27.51
CA ARG A 516 9.48 -4.11 27.32
C ARG A 516 10.36 -5.36 27.39
N ALA A 517 11.50 -5.36 26.70
CA ALA A 517 12.45 -6.47 26.73
C ALA A 517 13.08 -6.70 28.12
N LEU A 518 13.47 -5.64 28.82
CA LEU A 518 14.00 -5.73 30.18
C LEU A 518 12.95 -6.22 31.19
N TYR A 519 11.70 -5.82 31.03
CA TYR A 519 10.63 -6.21 31.94
C TYR A 519 10.34 -7.71 31.87
N ARG A 520 10.53 -8.33 30.70
CA ARG A 520 10.34 -9.77 30.52
C ARG A 520 11.39 -10.63 31.23
N ASP A 521 12.62 -10.12 31.38
CA ASP A 521 13.75 -10.77 32.09
C ASP A 521 14.09 -12.20 31.57
N ASP A 522 14.43 -12.28 30.28
CA ASP A 522 14.81 -13.52 29.59
C ASP A 522 16.32 -13.84 29.71
N ASP A 523 16.79 -14.94 29.12
CA ASP A 523 18.19 -15.39 29.25
C ASP A 523 19.10 -14.89 28.12
N ILE A 524 18.52 -14.73 26.93
CA ILE A 524 19.20 -14.29 25.71
C ILE A 524 18.50 -13.04 25.16
N TYR A 525 19.28 -11.99 24.91
CA TYR A 525 18.82 -10.72 24.35
C TYR A 525 19.39 -10.50 22.96
N LEU A 526 18.52 -10.40 21.96
CA LEU A 526 18.83 -9.99 20.60
C LEU A 526 18.44 -8.53 20.42
N LEU A 527 19.42 -7.64 20.33
CA LEU A 527 19.23 -6.20 20.24
C LEU A 527 19.63 -5.72 18.83
N ASP A 528 18.63 -5.37 18.02
CA ASP A 528 18.83 -4.91 16.64
C ASP A 528 18.90 -3.38 16.59
N ASP A 529 20.12 -2.83 16.72
CA ASP A 529 20.44 -1.39 16.74
C ASP A 529 19.50 -0.48 17.57
N PRO A 530 19.24 -0.81 18.85
CA PRO A 530 18.30 -0.07 19.70
C PRO A 530 18.77 1.35 20.08
N LEU A 531 20.01 1.70 19.75
CA LEU A 531 20.65 2.98 20.10
C LEU A 531 20.67 3.99 18.94
N SER A 532 20.18 3.60 17.76
CA SER A 532 20.23 4.40 16.54
C SER A 532 19.41 5.69 16.61
N ALA A 533 18.25 5.66 17.27
CA ALA A 533 17.29 6.76 17.32
C ALA A 533 17.41 7.65 18.57
N VAL A 534 18.41 7.42 19.43
CA VAL A 534 18.61 8.15 20.71
C VAL A 534 19.90 8.97 20.69
N ASP A 535 19.87 10.10 21.41
CA ASP A 535 21.02 11.00 21.53
C ASP A 535 22.21 10.33 22.23
N VAL A 536 23.43 10.86 22.02
CA VAL A 536 24.68 10.25 22.51
C VAL A 536 24.70 10.07 24.03
N GLU A 537 24.18 11.03 24.81
CA GLU A 537 24.13 10.94 26.27
C GLU A 537 23.17 9.85 26.74
N VAL A 538 21.97 9.80 26.14
CA VAL A 538 20.96 8.77 26.42
C VAL A 538 21.47 7.40 25.99
N ALA A 539 22.10 7.29 24.82
CA ALA A 539 22.72 6.07 24.33
C ALA A 539 23.80 5.57 25.31
N ARG A 540 24.65 6.46 25.84
CA ARG A 540 25.66 6.12 26.84
C ARG A 540 25.02 5.63 28.15
N HIS A 541 24.00 6.32 28.66
CA HIS A 541 23.28 5.88 29.85
C HIS A 541 22.65 4.49 29.68
N ILE A 542 21.98 4.25 28.56
CA ILE A 542 21.40 2.93 28.24
C ILE A 542 22.52 1.89 28.14
N PHE A 543 23.62 2.20 27.47
CA PHE A 543 24.73 1.27 27.33
C PHE A 543 25.34 0.88 28.69
N GLU A 544 25.52 1.85 29.60
CA GLU A 544 26.11 1.62 30.92
C GLU A 544 25.15 0.96 31.91
N LYS A 545 23.91 1.46 32.02
CA LYS A 545 22.94 1.01 33.04
C LYS A 545 22.13 -0.19 32.60
N CYS A 546 21.79 -0.29 31.32
CA CYS A 546 21.02 -1.41 30.77
C CYS A 546 21.96 -2.51 30.25
N ILE A 547 22.78 -2.25 29.23
CA ILE A 547 23.56 -3.30 28.53
C ILE A 547 24.70 -3.83 29.41
N LEU A 548 25.55 -2.95 29.93
CA LEU A 548 26.66 -3.33 30.83
C LEU A 548 26.23 -3.51 32.29
N GLY A 549 25.06 -2.99 32.68
CA GLY A 549 24.57 -3.04 34.05
C GLY A 549 23.61 -4.21 34.26
N LYS A 550 22.36 -4.07 33.80
CA LYS A 550 21.32 -5.08 34.00
C LYS A 550 21.54 -6.37 33.21
N LEU A 551 22.13 -6.28 32.01
CA LEU A 551 22.34 -7.44 31.12
C LEU A 551 23.73 -8.08 31.23
N HIS A 552 24.59 -7.63 32.16
CA HIS A 552 25.98 -8.11 32.28
C HIS A 552 26.12 -9.62 32.46
N SER A 553 25.16 -10.26 33.14
CA SER A 553 25.18 -11.70 33.43
C SER A 553 24.38 -12.51 32.39
N LYS A 554 23.91 -11.89 31.31
CA LYS A 554 23.03 -12.49 30.29
C LYS A 554 23.75 -12.55 28.94
N ILE A 555 23.28 -13.40 28.02
CA ILE A 555 23.84 -13.45 26.66
C ILE A 555 23.20 -12.30 25.85
N CYS A 556 23.99 -11.32 25.43
CA CYS A 556 23.52 -10.17 24.66
C CYS A 556 24.20 -10.12 23.29
N ILE A 557 23.40 -10.20 22.22
CA ILE A 557 23.85 -9.99 20.84
C ILE A 557 23.35 -8.61 20.41
N LEU A 558 24.28 -7.68 20.26
CA LEU A 558 24.01 -6.30 19.85
C LEU A 558 24.45 -6.09 18.41
N VAL A 559 23.49 -5.77 17.54
CA VAL A 559 23.76 -5.19 16.22
C VAL A 559 23.86 -3.68 16.42
N THR A 560 24.91 -3.05 15.92
CA THR A 560 25.02 -1.58 15.97
C THR A 560 25.94 -1.06 14.87
N HIS A 561 25.60 0.10 14.32
CA HIS A 561 26.47 0.87 13.43
C HIS A 561 27.43 1.80 14.19
N GLN A 562 27.27 1.93 15.51
CA GLN A 562 28.09 2.83 16.33
C GLN A 562 29.37 2.15 16.81
N ILE A 563 30.47 2.44 16.10
CA ILE A 563 31.81 1.85 16.32
C ILE A 563 32.31 2.02 17.77
N GLN A 564 31.92 3.12 18.44
CA GLN A 564 32.35 3.45 19.80
C GLN A 564 32.01 2.39 20.87
N PHE A 565 30.97 1.57 20.65
CA PHE A 565 30.57 0.52 21.58
C PHE A 565 31.28 -0.81 21.35
N LEU A 566 31.92 -0.98 20.19
CA LEU A 566 32.62 -2.22 19.82
C LEU A 566 33.78 -2.54 20.78
N LYS A 567 34.39 -1.53 21.40
CA LYS A 567 35.50 -1.70 22.36
C LYS A 567 35.12 -2.48 23.63
N TYR A 568 33.83 -2.54 23.97
CA TYR A 568 33.32 -3.29 25.13
C TYR A 568 32.77 -4.67 24.74
N ALA A 569 32.69 -4.97 23.45
CA ALA A 569 32.17 -6.24 22.97
C ALA A 569 33.22 -7.34 23.11
N THR A 570 32.78 -8.52 23.54
CA THR A 570 33.66 -9.70 23.63
C THR A 570 33.97 -10.30 22.25
N LYS A 571 33.06 -10.15 21.28
CA LYS A 571 33.19 -10.64 19.88
C LYS A 571 32.44 -9.70 18.92
N ILE A 572 32.96 -9.50 17.71
CA ILE A 572 32.42 -8.57 16.69
C ILE A 572 32.22 -9.32 15.36
N ILE A 573 31.08 -9.09 14.70
CA ILE A 573 30.71 -9.69 13.39
C ILE A 573 30.15 -8.57 12.50
N PHE A 574 30.56 -8.51 11.22
CA PHE A 574 30.20 -7.45 10.26
C PHE A 574 29.28 -7.99 9.14
N LEU A 575 28.18 -7.29 8.82
CA LEU A 575 27.11 -7.66 7.85
C LEU A 575 26.49 -6.38 7.22
N ASP A 576 25.97 -6.40 5.98
CA ASP A 576 25.60 -5.17 5.20
C ASP A 576 24.10 -5.08 4.72
N LYS A 577 23.41 -3.96 5.07
CA LYS A 577 22.20 -3.22 4.52
C LYS A 577 20.81 -3.92 4.27
N MET A 578 19.60 -3.29 4.14
CA MET A 578 18.89 -1.98 4.42
C MET A 578 17.34 -2.12 4.14
N THR A 579 16.38 -1.37 4.75
CA THR A 579 14.97 -1.12 4.23
C THR A 579 14.19 0.10 4.85
N SER A 580 13.04 0.52 4.25
CA SER A 580 12.00 1.49 4.74
C SER A 580 10.62 1.29 4.04
N ALA A 581 9.45 1.55 4.69
CA ALA A 581 8.13 1.64 4.01
C ALA A 581 6.88 2.27 4.74
N GLU A 582 6.99 3.13 5.76
CA GLU A 582 5.79 3.54 6.56
C GLU A 582 5.12 4.89 6.19
N ARG A 583 5.70 5.68 5.28
CA ARG A 583 5.33 7.11 5.08
C ARG A 583 4.10 7.38 4.20
N VAL A 584 3.39 6.36 3.71
CA VAL A 584 2.41 6.54 2.60
C VAL A 584 1.03 7.04 3.05
N ILE A 585 0.66 6.84 4.32
CA ILE A 585 -0.73 7.05 4.77
C ILE A 585 -1.00 8.51 5.19
N GLU A 586 0.04 9.28 5.52
CA GLU A 586 -0.09 10.66 6.01
C GLU A 586 -0.36 11.69 4.88
N TYR A 587 -0.11 11.32 3.62
CA TYR A 587 -0.12 12.27 2.50
C TYR A 587 -1.52 12.60 1.91
N ILE A 588 -2.59 12.01 2.42
CA ILE A 588 -3.92 12.09 1.78
C ILE A 588 -4.66 13.40 2.12
N ASP A 589 -4.40 14.01 3.28
CA ASP A 589 -5.10 15.22 3.75
C ASP A 589 -4.25 16.49 3.67
N LEU A 590 -3.11 16.43 2.99
CA LEU A 590 -2.19 17.56 2.94
C LEU A 590 -2.68 18.67 2.02
N GLN A 591 -2.49 19.90 2.49
CA GLN A 591 -2.76 21.10 1.71
C GLN A 591 -1.85 21.14 0.48
N PRO A 592 -2.39 21.45 -0.71
CA PRO A 592 -1.59 21.58 -1.92
C PRO A 592 -0.62 22.76 -1.80
N GLU A 593 0.57 22.62 -2.40
CA GLU A 593 1.57 23.69 -2.49
C GLU A 593 0.98 24.85 -3.29
N GLU A 594 0.65 25.96 -2.61
CA GLU A 594 0.09 27.15 -3.26
C GLU A 594 1.04 27.67 -4.33
N SER A 595 0.52 27.84 -5.55
CA SER A 595 1.08 28.79 -6.50
C SER A 595 0.87 30.19 -5.92
N SER A 596 1.88 30.68 -5.21
CA SER A 596 1.94 32.01 -4.58
C SER A 596 1.17 33.08 -5.36
N ASN A 597 0.22 33.73 -4.68
CA ASN A 597 -0.48 34.98 -5.06
C ASN A 597 -0.27 35.43 -6.52
N ILE A 598 -1.10 34.89 -7.43
CA ILE A 598 -1.13 35.24 -8.87
C ILE A 598 -1.27 36.76 -9.11
N LYS A 599 -1.69 37.53 -8.09
CA LYS A 599 -1.96 38.97 -8.18
C LYS A 599 -0.71 39.86 -8.35
N ASN A 600 0.50 39.40 -7.98
CA ASN A 600 1.72 40.23 -7.96
C ASN A 600 2.92 39.60 -8.71
N LEU A 601 2.68 38.95 -9.85
CA LEU A 601 3.75 38.32 -10.63
C LEU A 601 4.52 39.35 -11.46
N LYS A 602 5.86 39.29 -11.40
CA LYS A 602 6.74 40.06 -12.30
C LYS A 602 6.97 39.29 -13.60
N ILE A 603 6.97 40.00 -14.73
CA ILE A 603 7.40 39.46 -16.02
C ILE A 603 8.94 39.36 -16.00
N LEU A 604 9.45 38.17 -16.31
CA LEU A 604 10.89 37.91 -16.34
C LEU A 604 11.52 38.47 -17.64
N PRO A 605 12.69 39.12 -17.55
CA PRO A 605 13.48 39.47 -18.73
C PRO A 605 13.90 38.22 -19.53
N SER A 606 14.05 38.34 -20.85
CA SER A 606 14.43 37.23 -21.74
C SER A 606 15.82 36.64 -21.47
N HIS A 607 16.71 37.39 -20.81
CA HIS A 607 18.08 37.00 -20.49
C HIS A 607 18.26 36.62 -19.01
N TRP A 608 17.17 36.53 -18.25
CA TRP A 608 17.22 36.11 -16.85
C TRP A 608 17.32 34.58 -16.76
N PRO A 609 18.16 34.02 -15.85
CA PRO A 609 19.05 34.71 -14.90
C PRO A 609 20.48 34.90 -15.42
N ILE A 610 21.13 35.96 -14.96
CA ILE A 610 22.58 36.20 -15.06
C ILE A 610 23.33 35.37 -14.01
N GLY A 611 22.74 35.20 -12.81
CA GLY A 611 23.16 34.23 -11.81
C GLY A 611 23.61 34.81 -10.46
N GLY A 612 23.34 36.09 -10.18
CA GLY A 612 23.60 36.67 -8.86
C GLY A 612 22.50 36.28 -7.86
N ILE A 613 22.88 35.88 -6.63
CA ILE A 613 21.96 35.39 -5.60
C ILE A 613 22.18 36.18 -4.31
N ILE A 614 21.10 36.75 -3.75
CA ILE A 614 21.13 37.45 -2.47
C ILE A 614 20.08 36.84 -1.54
N PHE A 615 20.54 36.43 -0.36
CA PHE A 615 19.71 36.02 0.76
C PHE A 615 19.58 37.21 1.72
N ASP A 616 18.36 37.69 1.95
CA ASP A 616 18.06 38.84 2.81
C ASP A 616 17.14 38.41 3.96
N ASN A 617 17.72 38.35 5.15
CA ASN A 617 17.09 37.91 6.40
C ASN A 617 16.31 36.60 6.27
N LEU A 618 16.88 35.64 5.52
CA LEU A 618 16.18 34.41 5.18
C LEU A 618 16.11 33.44 6.38
N SER A 619 14.91 32.99 6.68
CA SER A 619 14.61 31.86 7.57
C SER A 619 13.79 30.79 6.83
N PHE A 620 14.02 29.52 7.15
CA PHE A 620 13.39 28.37 6.45
C PHE A 620 12.93 27.28 7.43
N ARG A 621 11.72 26.75 7.22
CA ARG A 621 11.16 25.62 7.98
C ARG A 621 10.33 24.70 7.08
N TYR A 622 10.32 23.39 7.37
CA TYR A 622 9.59 22.41 6.55
C TYR A 622 8.08 22.36 6.85
N SER A 623 7.69 22.72 8.07
CA SER A 623 6.29 22.75 8.52
C SER A 623 6.06 23.99 9.38
N SER A 624 4.82 24.50 9.37
CA SER A 624 4.39 25.62 10.21
C SER A 624 4.60 25.36 11.71
N THR A 625 4.56 24.08 12.12
CA THR A 625 4.80 23.63 13.50
C THR A 625 6.26 23.33 13.82
N SER A 626 7.13 23.24 12.80
CA SER A 626 8.55 22.93 12.98
C SER A 626 9.37 24.19 13.31
N PRO A 627 10.46 24.08 14.09
CA PRO A 627 11.35 25.20 14.34
C PRO A 627 12.04 25.66 13.05
N TRP A 628 12.39 26.95 12.99
CA TRP A 628 13.22 27.50 11.92
C TRP A 628 14.58 26.79 11.90
N ILE A 629 14.85 26.08 10.80
CA ILE A 629 16.10 25.35 10.59
C ILE A 629 17.18 26.31 10.11
N LEU A 630 16.85 27.19 9.18
CA LEU A 630 17.71 28.33 8.81
C LEU A 630 17.17 29.58 9.49
N LYS A 631 18.08 30.42 9.98
CA LYS A 631 17.73 31.59 10.81
C LYS A 631 18.50 32.82 10.34
N ASN A 632 17.78 33.82 9.82
CA ASN A 632 18.30 35.14 9.46
C ASN A 632 19.59 35.11 8.61
N LEU A 633 19.61 34.30 7.57
CA LEU A 633 20.73 34.23 6.63
C LEU A 633 20.82 35.53 5.81
N ASN A 634 22.00 36.15 5.81
CA ASN A 634 22.32 37.35 5.03
C ASN A 634 23.61 37.11 4.24
N ILE A 635 23.49 36.75 2.97
CA ILE A 635 24.63 36.37 2.10
C ILE A 635 24.40 36.94 0.70
N SER A 636 25.45 37.48 0.08
CA SER A 636 25.47 37.85 -1.35
C SER A 636 26.47 37.02 -2.13
N ILE A 637 26.04 36.50 -3.28
CA ILE A 637 26.81 35.68 -4.21
C ILE A 637 26.78 36.37 -5.57
N GLU A 638 27.95 36.73 -6.08
CA GLU A 638 28.07 37.39 -7.39
C GLU A 638 27.90 36.38 -8.53
N PRO A 639 27.47 36.83 -9.73
CA PRO A 639 27.39 35.96 -10.89
C PRO A 639 28.73 35.26 -11.20
N LYS A 640 28.65 33.99 -11.62
CA LYS A 640 29.80 33.13 -11.94
C LYS A 640 30.72 32.77 -10.78
N GLN A 641 30.35 33.12 -9.54
CA GLN A 641 31.10 32.66 -8.37
C GLN A 641 30.81 31.18 -8.06
N LYS A 642 31.86 30.48 -7.63
CA LYS A 642 31.79 29.12 -7.11
C LYS A 642 31.84 29.17 -5.59
N ILE A 643 30.80 28.65 -4.94
CA ILE A 643 30.64 28.68 -3.50
C ILE A 643 30.65 27.25 -2.96
N GLY A 644 31.59 26.96 -2.07
CA GLY A 644 31.64 25.71 -1.32
C GLY A 644 30.84 25.83 -0.02
N ILE A 645 29.91 24.91 0.25
CA ILE A 645 29.07 24.93 1.45
C ILE A 645 29.47 23.77 2.36
N VAL A 646 29.87 24.10 3.59
CA VAL A 646 30.31 23.12 4.60
C VAL A 646 29.61 23.33 5.93
N GLY A 647 29.61 22.28 6.74
CA GLY A 647 29.01 22.29 8.07
C GLY A 647 28.78 20.87 8.56
N ARG A 648 28.61 20.71 9.86
CA ARG A 648 28.29 19.41 10.47
C ARG A 648 26.97 18.85 9.93
N THR A 649 26.75 17.55 10.10
CA THR A 649 25.46 16.94 9.79
C THR A 649 24.36 17.63 10.61
N GLY A 650 23.24 17.99 9.96
CA GLY A 650 22.16 18.76 10.60
C GLY A 650 22.39 20.29 10.67
N ALA A 651 23.48 20.83 10.11
CA ALA A 651 23.73 22.27 10.12
C ALA A 651 22.78 23.11 9.23
N GLY A 652 21.95 22.48 8.39
CA GLY A 652 21.02 23.14 7.48
C GLY A 652 21.45 23.21 6.01
N LYS A 653 22.51 22.49 5.60
CA LYS A 653 23.05 22.53 4.22
C LYS A 653 21.99 22.17 3.15
N SER A 654 21.33 21.02 3.26
CA SER A 654 20.26 20.63 2.33
C SER A 654 19.02 21.50 2.45
N SER A 655 18.77 22.09 3.63
CA SER A 655 17.69 23.08 3.82
C SER A 655 17.97 24.39 3.07
N LEU A 656 19.24 24.77 2.87
CA LEU A 656 19.62 25.91 2.04
C LEU A 656 19.26 25.65 0.57
N ILE A 657 19.54 24.45 0.05
CA ILE A 657 19.06 24.05 -1.28
C ILE A 657 17.54 24.06 -1.34
N GLY A 658 16.88 23.46 -0.33
CA GLY A 658 15.42 23.45 -0.22
C GLY A 658 14.81 24.85 -0.25
N SER A 659 15.48 25.84 0.35
CA SER A 659 15.05 27.24 0.34
C SER A 659 15.16 27.88 -1.04
N LEU A 660 16.24 27.61 -1.79
CA LEU A 660 16.47 28.13 -3.14
C LEU A 660 15.42 27.62 -4.14
N PHE A 661 15.04 26.34 -4.03
CA PHE A 661 13.98 25.74 -4.84
C PHE A 661 12.56 26.06 -4.33
N ARG A 662 12.43 26.84 -3.25
CA ARG A 662 11.17 27.15 -2.55
C ARG A 662 10.36 25.88 -2.27
N MET A 663 10.97 24.90 -1.60
CA MET A 663 10.34 23.59 -1.32
C MET A 663 9.46 23.58 -0.07
N ALA A 664 9.55 24.61 0.78
CA ALA A 664 8.75 24.77 1.99
C ALA A 664 8.62 26.26 2.37
N GLU A 665 8.17 26.54 3.59
CA GLU A 665 7.91 27.90 4.08
C GLU A 665 9.21 28.71 4.25
N LEU A 666 9.15 29.96 3.79
CA LEU A 666 10.23 30.93 3.82
C LEU A 666 9.74 32.18 4.57
N ASP A 667 10.59 32.71 5.44
CA ASP A 667 10.46 34.06 6.00
C ASP A 667 11.70 34.86 5.58
N GLY A 668 11.54 36.14 5.25
CA GLY A 668 12.55 36.90 4.52
C GLY A 668 12.49 36.71 2.99
N ARG A 669 13.56 37.10 2.27
CA ARG A 669 13.58 37.16 0.79
C ARG A 669 14.80 36.49 0.19
N ILE A 670 14.61 35.88 -0.98
CA ILE A 670 15.69 35.41 -1.86
C ILE A 670 15.56 36.19 -3.16
N LEU A 671 16.58 36.95 -3.51
CA LEU A 671 16.65 37.74 -4.73
C LEU A 671 17.60 37.05 -5.71
N ILE A 672 17.15 36.82 -6.95
CA ILE A 672 18.00 36.38 -8.06
C ILE A 672 18.04 37.51 -9.08
N ASP A 673 19.22 38.07 -9.32
CA ASP A 673 19.43 39.27 -10.16
C ASP A 673 18.49 40.44 -9.77
N ASN A 674 18.36 40.69 -8.46
CA ASN A 674 17.46 41.71 -7.86
C ASN A 674 15.95 41.46 -8.05
N ILE A 675 15.54 40.28 -8.49
CA ILE A 675 14.13 39.87 -8.56
C ILE A 675 13.82 38.91 -7.40
N ASP A 676 12.81 39.25 -6.60
CA ASP A 676 12.35 38.39 -5.52
C ASP A 676 11.72 37.11 -6.06
N THR A 677 12.27 35.97 -5.65
CA THR A 677 11.79 34.65 -6.04
C THR A 677 10.35 34.38 -5.61
N GLN A 678 9.81 35.07 -4.60
CA GLN A 678 8.41 34.97 -4.19
C GLN A 678 7.44 35.60 -5.21
N GLN A 679 7.93 36.50 -6.08
CA GLN A 679 7.18 37.17 -7.15
C GLN A 679 7.22 36.41 -8.49
N ILE A 680 7.84 35.23 -8.51
CA ILE A 680 8.02 34.37 -9.69
C ILE A 680 7.23 33.08 -9.50
N LEU A 681 6.68 32.52 -10.59
CA LEU A 681 6.09 31.19 -10.56
C LEU A 681 7.16 30.13 -10.27
N LEU A 682 6.83 29.14 -9.43
CA LEU A 682 7.74 28.05 -9.09
C LEU A 682 8.26 27.30 -10.32
N TYR A 683 7.40 27.13 -11.33
CA TYR A 683 7.78 26.53 -12.61
C TYR A 683 8.91 27.31 -13.30
N ASP A 684 8.77 28.63 -13.41
CA ASP A 684 9.75 29.49 -14.09
C ASP A 684 11.05 29.58 -13.28
N LEU A 685 10.97 29.67 -11.96
CA LEU A 685 12.14 29.68 -11.08
C LEU A 685 12.95 28.38 -11.22
N ARG A 686 12.29 27.23 -11.03
CA ARG A 686 12.96 25.91 -10.99
C ARG A 686 13.50 25.49 -12.36
N ARG A 687 12.89 25.93 -13.47
CA ARG A 687 13.39 25.64 -14.83
C ARG A 687 14.77 26.24 -15.08
N HIS A 688 15.07 27.40 -14.49
CA HIS A 688 16.33 28.13 -14.69
C HIS A 688 17.45 27.77 -13.69
N ILE A 689 17.21 26.80 -12.80
CA ILE A 689 18.20 26.29 -11.85
C ILE A 689 18.45 24.81 -12.15
N SER A 690 19.70 24.43 -12.33
CA SER A 690 20.10 23.02 -12.49
C SER A 690 20.53 22.43 -11.15
N ILE A 691 20.18 21.17 -10.89
CA ILE A 691 20.61 20.43 -9.69
C ILE A 691 21.24 19.08 -10.05
N ILE A 692 22.31 18.75 -9.36
CA ILE A 692 22.92 17.43 -9.31
C ILE A 692 22.72 16.90 -7.88
N PRO A 693 21.78 15.98 -7.65
CA PRO A 693 21.44 15.50 -6.32
C PRO A 693 22.47 14.50 -5.78
N GLN A 694 22.44 14.30 -4.46
CA GLN A 694 23.23 13.29 -3.76
C GLN A 694 22.86 11.87 -4.21
N ASP A 695 21.56 11.60 -4.34
CA ASP A 695 21.04 10.33 -4.84
C ASP A 695 20.58 10.46 -6.31
N PRO A 696 21.36 9.97 -7.29
CA PRO A 696 21.03 10.11 -8.70
C PRO A 696 19.93 9.13 -9.11
N VAL A 697 18.68 9.59 -9.08
CA VAL A 697 17.53 8.77 -9.46
C VAL A 697 17.36 8.72 -10.98
N LEU A 698 17.22 7.49 -11.50
CA LEU A 698 16.74 7.22 -12.85
C LEU A 698 15.40 6.49 -12.79
N PHE A 699 14.55 6.79 -13.77
CA PHE A 699 13.23 6.21 -13.95
C PHE A 699 13.29 5.01 -14.89
N ASN A 700 12.39 4.04 -14.69
CA ASN A 700 12.26 2.83 -15.48
C ASN A 700 11.64 3.14 -16.87
N ASP A 701 12.48 3.68 -17.74
CA ASP A 701 12.19 4.05 -19.11
C ASP A 701 13.48 4.04 -19.95
N THR A 702 13.45 4.53 -21.19
CA THR A 702 14.67 4.66 -22.00
C THR A 702 15.64 5.69 -21.40
N LEU A 703 16.93 5.52 -21.68
CA LEU A 703 17.95 6.49 -21.31
C LEU A 703 17.65 7.88 -21.89
N ARG A 704 17.14 7.94 -23.13
CA ARG A 704 16.68 9.18 -23.77
C ARG A 704 15.67 9.93 -22.92
N ILE A 705 14.60 9.25 -22.49
CA ILE A 705 13.54 9.86 -21.67
C ILE A 705 14.08 10.29 -20.31
N ASN A 706 15.07 9.57 -19.77
CA ASN A 706 15.75 9.95 -18.54
C ASN A 706 16.63 11.21 -18.70
N LEU A 707 17.19 11.49 -19.87
CA LEU A 707 18.01 12.68 -20.13
C LEU A 707 17.15 13.89 -20.52
N ASP A 708 16.13 13.65 -21.34
CA ASP A 708 15.22 14.66 -21.88
C ASP A 708 13.77 14.13 -21.91
N PRO A 709 13.01 14.28 -20.82
CA PRO A 709 11.61 13.84 -20.78
C PRO A 709 10.66 14.68 -21.65
N PHE A 710 11.07 15.90 -22.04
CA PHE A 710 10.26 16.81 -22.83
C PHE A 710 10.48 16.65 -24.33
N GLY A 711 11.59 16.03 -24.75
CA GLY A 711 11.98 15.94 -26.16
C GLY A 711 12.41 17.30 -26.72
N GLU A 712 13.00 18.16 -25.89
CA GLU A 712 13.51 19.48 -26.28
C GLU A 712 14.82 19.40 -27.08
N TYR A 713 15.58 18.30 -26.94
CA TYR A 713 16.93 18.16 -27.51
C TYR A 713 17.01 17.07 -28.58
N SER A 714 17.84 17.30 -29.58
CA SER A 714 18.17 16.31 -30.61
C SER A 714 19.09 15.21 -30.08
N ASP A 715 19.05 14.02 -30.68
CA ASP A 715 19.93 12.89 -30.32
C ASP A 715 21.42 13.28 -30.37
N ILE A 716 21.78 14.14 -31.32
CA ILE A 716 23.16 14.65 -31.48
C ILE A 716 23.57 15.46 -30.26
N GLU A 717 22.71 16.35 -29.77
CA GLU A 717 22.99 17.16 -28.57
C GLU A 717 23.09 16.29 -27.32
N ILE A 718 22.25 15.26 -27.20
CA ILE A 718 22.30 14.31 -26.10
C ILE A 718 23.60 13.50 -26.14
N TRP A 719 23.99 13.01 -27.31
CA TRP A 719 25.26 12.30 -27.47
C TRP A 719 26.46 13.20 -27.19
N ASN A 720 26.45 14.44 -27.64
CA ASN A 720 27.48 15.42 -27.32
C ASN A 720 27.56 15.67 -25.81
N ALA A 721 26.43 15.80 -25.12
CA ALA A 721 26.42 15.96 -23.66
C ALA A 721 26.98 14.72 -22.94
N LEU A 722 26.68 13.51 -23.42
CA LEU A 722 27.24 12.25 -22.90
C LEU A 722 28.74 12.10 -23.17
N ASP A 723 29.20 12.56 -24.34
CA ASP A 723 30.62 12.65 -24.72
C ASP A 723 31.38 13.60 -23.79
N GLU A 724 30.79 14.76 -23.51
CA GLU A 724 31.40 15.81 -22.70
C GLU A 724 31.61 15.39 -21.24
N VAL A 725 30.78 14.49 -20.72
CA VAL A 725 30.94 13.89 -19.39
C VAL A 725 31.74 12.58 -19.42
N GLN A 726 32.34 12.24 -20.58
CA GLN A 726 33.16 11.04 -20.78
C GLN A 726 32.43 9.71 -20.49
N LEU A 727 31.11 9.66 -20.74
CA LEU A 727 30.30 8.45 -20.59
C LEU A 727 30.31 7.54 -21.82
N LYS A 728 30.78 8.03 -22.98
CA LYS A 728 30.61 7.35 -24.27
C LYS A 728 31.60 6.20 -24.55
N SER A 729 32.70 6.08 -23.81
CA SER A 729 33.65 4.97 -24.04
C SER A 729 33.19 3.69 -23.31
N ASP A 730 32.65 2.74 -24.09
CA ASP A 730 32.41 1.31 -23.82
C ASP A 730 31.14 0.87 -23.06
N MET A 731 30.23 1.76 -22.62
CA MET A 731 29.14 1.36 -21.69
C MET A 731 27.69 1.72 -22.06
N ILE A 732 27.45 2.62 -23.03
CA ILE A 732 26.10 3.02 -23.48
C ILE A 732 26.07 2.96 -25.01
N ASP A 733 25.42 1.93 -25.56
CA ASP A 733 25.39 1.69 -27.01
C ASP A 733 24.20 2.37 -27.71
N ASP A 734 23.10 2.63 -26.99
CA ASP A 734 21.86 3.16 -27.58
C ASP A 734 21.09 4.04 -26.56
N LEU A 735 20.60 5.20 -27.02
CA LEU A 735 19.72 6.08 -26.24
C LEU A 735 18.37 5.41 -25.92
N GLN A 736 17.98 4.38 -26.67
CA GLN A 736 16.77 3.58 -26.40
C GLN A 736 17.00 2.44 -25.39
N GLN A 737 18.21 2.29 -24.86
CA GLN A 737 18.51 1.32 -23.81
C GLN A 737 17.55 1.49 -22.63
N GLN A 738 16.96 0.38 -22.18
CA GLN A 738 16.04 0.37 -21.05
C GLN A 738 16.80 0.56 -19.73
N VAL A 739 16.37 1.56 -18.96
CA VAL A 739 16.80 1.77 -17.59
C VAL A 739 15.87 0.97 -16.67
N THR A 740 16.44 0.21 -15.75
CA THR A 740 15.68 -0.57 -14.76
C THR A 740 15.25 0.29 -13.57
N GLU A 741 14.38 -0.22 -12.69
CA GLU A 741 13.86 0.52 -11.54
C GLU A 741 14.99 1.13 -10.69
N GLY A 742 14.95 2.46 -10.49
CA GLY A 742 15.98 3.21 -9.76
C GLY A 742 17.35 3.28 -10.45
N GLY A 743 17.46 2.84 -11.70
CA GLY A 743 18.73 2.77 -12.43
C GLY A 743 19.66 1.67 -11.93
N SER A 744 19.13 0.56 -11.39
CA SER A 744 19.92 -0.53 -10.81
C SER A 744 20.92 -1.19 -11.77
N ASN A 745 20.73 -1.02 -13.08
CA ASN A 745 21.63 -1.47 -14.14
C ASN A 745 22.83 -0.54 -14.38
N PHE A 746 22.93 0.57 -13.66
CA PHE A 746 24.06 1.51 -13.71
C PHE A 746 24.74 1.64 -12.35
N SER A 747 26.07 1.78 -12.34
CA SER A 747 26.84 2.07 -11.13
C SER A 747 26.46 3.43 -10.56
N VAL A 748 26.79 3.69 -9.29
CA VAL A 748 26.54 5.00 -8.66
C VAL A 748 27.22 6.13 -9.44
N GLY A 749 28.50 5.95 -9.82
CA GLY A 749 29.24 6.92 -10.62
C GLY A 749 28.63 7.18 -12.00
N GLN A 750 28.16 6.13 -12.70
CA GLN A 750 27.47 6.27 -13.99
C GLN A 750 26.17 7.06 -13.86
N ARG A 751 25.36 6.78 -12.84
CA ARG A 751 24.12 7.52 -12.56
C ARG A 751 24.42 9.00 -12.29
N GLN A 752 25.54 9.29 -11.62
CA GLN A 752 25.98 10.66 -11.39
C GLN A 752 26.37 11.38 -12.68
N LEU A 753 27.13 10.72 -13.55
CA LEU A 753 27.51 11.27 -14.86
C LEU A 753 26.28 11.49 -15.76
N ILE A 754 25.27 10.62 -15.69
CA ILE A 754 23.98 10.84 -16.37
C ILE A 754 23.30 12.10 -15.82
N CYS A 755 23.32 12.33 -14.50
CA CYS A 755 22.79 13.56 -13.91
C CYS A 755 23.59 14.80 -14.30
N LEU A 756 24.91 14.68 -14.46
CA LEU A 756 25.75 15.75 -14.98
C LEU A 756 25.40 16.09 -16.44
N ALA A 757 25.16 15.08 -17.27
CA ALA A 757 24.69 15.27 -18.64
C ALA A 757 23.32 15.98 -18.68
N ARG A 758 22.38 15.64 -17.76
CA ARG A 758 21.11 16.39 -17.61
C ARG A 758 21.34 17.87 -17.31
N ALA A 759 22.28 18.18 -16.41
CA ALA A 759 22.59 19.56 -16.04
C ALA A 759 23.22 20.33 -17.21
N LEU A 760 24.08 19.68 -18.02
CA LEU A 760 24.70 20.26 -19.21
C LEU A 760 23.68 20.59 -20.30
N LEU A 761 22.72 19.69 -20.55
CA LEU A 761 21.68 19.91 -21.56
C LEU A 761 20.87 21.18 -21.29
N ARG A 762 20.55 21.44 -20.02
CA ARG A 762 19.76 22.61 -19.59
C ARG A 762 20.47 23.95 -19.77
N LYS A 763 21.81 23.99 -19.75
CA LYS A 763 22.62 25.22 -19.91
C LYS A 763 22.22 26.38 -18.98
N ASN A 764 21.70 26.07 -17.79
CA ASN A 764 21.30 27.05 -16.78
C ASN A 764 22.51 27.77 -16.16
N LYS A 765 22.34 29.05 -15.78
CA LYS A 765 23.41 29.87 -15.18
C LYS A 765 23.64 29.62 -13.69
N ILE A 766 22.69 28.97 -13.02
CA ILE A 766 22.80 28.59 -11.61
C ILE A 766 22.82 27.06 -11.53
N LEU A 767 23.89 26.51 -10.96
CA LEU A 767 24.06 25.07 -10.73
C LEU A 767 24.20 24.78 -9.24
N VAL A 768 23.42 23.82 -8.75
CA VAL A 768 23.51 23.30 -7.38
C VAL A 768 24.02 21.87 -7.42
N ILE A 769 25.04 21.58 -6.64
CA ILE A 769 25.65 20.26 -6.52
C ILE A 769 25.52 19.82 -5.07
N ASP A 770 24.72 18.79 -4.84
CA ASP A 770 24.52 18.22 -3.51
C ASP A 770 25.33 16.92 -3.41
N GLU A 771 26.53 16.98 -2.84
CA GLU A 771 27.34 15.80 -2.51
C GLU A 771 27.51 14.75 -3.62
N ALA A 772 27.71 15.21 -4.85
CA ALA A 772 27.72 14.35 -6.04
C ALA A 772 28.77 13.22 -6.02
N THR A 773 29.75 13.23 -5.12
CA THR A 773 30.91 12.31 -5.17
C THR A 773 31.09 11.47 -3.90
N ALA A 774 30.11 11.47 -2.98
CA ALA A 774 30.21 10.77 -1.70
C ALA A 774 30.41 9.25 -1.85
N ASN A 775 29.79 8.64 -2.87
CA ASN A 775 29.75 7.19 -3.11
C ASN A 775 30.42 6.75 -4.42
N VAL A 776 31.39 7.54 -4.90
CA VAL A 776 32.07 7.35 -6.19
C VAL A 776 33.56 7.06 -5.97
N ASP A 777 34.13 6.19 -6.80
CA ASP A 777 35.56 5.88 -6.80
C ASP A 777 36.41 7.09 -7.20
N HIS A 778 37.68 7.09 -6.80
CA HIS A 778 38.56 8.25 -6.94
C HIS A 778 38.75 8.68 -8.41
N ARG A 779 38.81 7.72 -9.35
CA ARG A 779 38.94 8.02 -10.78
C ARG A 779 37.69 8.71 -11.31
N THR A 780 36.50 8.19 -11.03
CA THR A 780 35.26 8.83 -11.49
C THR A 780 34.97 10.16 -10.77
N ASP A 781 35.37 10.32 -9.50
CA ASP A 781 35.32 11.61 -8.78
C ASP A 781 36.18 12.67 -9.51
N GLU A 782 37.43 12.34 -9.89
CA GLU A 782 38.28 13.25 -10.67
C GLU A 782 37.66 13.63 -12.02
N LEU A 783 37.04 12.68 -12.72
CA LEU A 783 36.33 12.96 -13.98
C LEU A 783 35.15 13.93 -13.79
N ILE A 784 34.33 13.69 -12.77
CA ILE A 784 33.20 14.56 -12.42
C ILE A 784 33.71 15.97 -12.09
N GLN A 785 34.74 16.09 -11.26
CA GLN A 785 35.33 17.38 -10.89
C GLN A 785 35.93 18.12 -12.10
N LEU A 786 36.63 17.42 -12.99
CA LEU A 786 37.17 18.00 -14.22
C LEU A 786 36.06 18.50 -15.14
N ALA A 787 35.00 17.71 -15.31
CA ALA A 787 33.84 18.09 -16.11
C ALA A 787 33.13 19.31 -15.51
N ILE A 788 32.92 19.35 -14.19
CA ILE A 788 32.34 20.51 -13.48
C ILE A 788 33.19 21.77 -13.73
N ARG A 789 34.50 21.67 -13.52
CA ARG A 789 35.44 22.80 -13.67
C ARG A 789 35.48 23.37 -15.08
N ARG A 790 35.47 22.50 -16.10
CA ARG A 790 35.59 22.93 -17.51
C ARG A 790 34.27 23.40 -18.10
N LYS A 791 33.16 22.75 -17.76
CA LYS A 791 31.88 22.97 -18.44
C LYS A 791 31.00 24.03 -17.79
N PHE A 792 31.17 24.29 -16.49
CA PHE A 792 30.38 25.28 -15.75
C PHE A 792 31.22 26.49 -15.32
N ILE A 793 32.12 26.96 -16.19
CA ILE A 793 32.94 28.17 -15.94
C ILE A 793 32.06 29.43 -15.88
N ASP A 794 31.09 29.54 -16.79
CA ASP A 794 30.20 30.71 -16.90
C ASP A 794 28.94 30.61 -16.02
N CYS A 795 28.94 29.74 -15.02
CA CYS A 795 27.79 29.49 -14.15
C CYS A 795 28.15 29.81 -12.70
N THR A 796 27.18 30.33 -11.94
CA THR A 796 27.25 30.38 -10.49
C THR A 796 27.03 28.97 -9.95
N VAL A 797 27.98 28.44 -9.19
CA VAL A 797 27.95 27.04 -8.71
C VAL A 797 27.91 27.00 -7.19
N LEU A 798 26.88 26.36 -6.63
CA LEU A 798 26.75 26.09 -5.20
C LEU A 798 27.04 24.61 -4.95
N THR A 799 28.12 24.29 -4.25
CA THR A 799 28.54 22.90 -4.01
C THR A 799 28.50 22.58 -2.53
N ILE A 800 27.58 21.71 -2.11
CA ILE A 800 27.62 21.08 -0.80
C ILE A 800 28.62 19.93 -0.88
N ALA A 801 29.61 19.95 0.01
CA ALA A 801 30.61 18.89 0.07
C ALA A 801 30.82 18.38 1.48
N HIS A 802 30.91 17.06 1.60
CA HIS A 802 31.50 16.38 2.75
C HIS A 802 33.00 16.12 2.59
N ARG A 803 33.53 16.17 1.36
CA ARG A 803 34.96 16.08 1.06
C ARG A 803 35.52 17.49 0.84
N LEU A 804 36.36 17.98 1.75
CA LEU A 804 36.90 19.35 1.68
C LEU A 804 37.72 19.60 0.39
N ARG A 805 38.31 18.55 -0.19
CA ARG A 805 39.06 18.62 -1.45
C ARG A 805 38.24 19.10 -2.65
N THR A 806 36.93 18.87 -2.67
CA THR A 806 36.07 19.23 -3.82
C THR A 806 35.62 20.69 -3.81
N ILE A 807 35.88 21.41 -2.73
CA ILE A 807 35.46 22.81 -2.54
C ILE A 807 36.62 23.75 -2.26
N ILE A 808 37.84 23.23 -2.05
CA ILE A 808 39.01 24.02 -1.69
C ILE A 808 39.41 25.03 -2.78
N ASP A 809 39.01 24.75 -4.03
CA ASP A 809 39.19 25.60 -5.20
C ASP A 809 38.04 26.59 -5.44
N SER A 810 36.99 26.57 -4.60
CA SER A 810 35.86 27.50 -4.68
C SER A 810 36.29 28.94 -4.41
N ASP A 811 35.57 29.90 -4.99
CA ASP A 811 35.85 31.33 -4.81
C ASP A 811 35.67 31.75 -3.34
N LYS A 812 34.57 31.30 -2.74
CA LYS A 812 34.28 31.47 -1.32
C LYS A 812 33.77 30.17 -0.69
N ILE A 813 33.94 30.06 0.62
CA ILE A 813 33.39 28.98 1.43
C ILE A 813 32.38 29.54 2.41
N LEU A 814 31.21 28.94 2.43
CA LEU A 814 30.13 29.20 3.37
C LEU A 814 30.13 28.12 4.45
N VAL A 815 30.43 28.51 5.68
CA VAL A 815 30.39 27.61 6.85
C VAL A 815 29.07 27.79 7.58
N LEU A 816 28.27 26.73 7.65
CA LEU A 816 26.98 26.68 8.34
C LEU A 816 27.09 25.93 9.67
N SER A 817 26.47 26.48 10.70
CA SER A 817 26.31 25.83 12.01
C SER A 817 24.96 26.21 12.61
N HIS A 818 24.20 25.23 13.10
CA HIS A 818 22.90 25.43 13.77
C HIS A 818 21.92 26.34 12.99
N GLY A 819 21.98 26.33 11.66
CA GLY A 819 21.10 27.14 10.82
C GLY A 819 21.56 28.56 10.50
N GLN A 820 22.76 28.96 10.96
CA GLN A 820 23.32 30.28 10.77
C GLN A 820 24.63 30.23 10.00
N VAL A 821 24.98 31.34 9.36
CA VAL A 821 26.30 31.55 8.74
C VAL A 821 27.30 31.87 9.84
N MET A 822 28.37 31.08 9.91
CA MET A 822 29.51 31.38 10.78
C MET A 822 30.57 32.19 10.04
N GLU A 823 30.88 31.76 8.82
CA GLU A 823 31.98 32.32 8.02
C GLU A 823 31.61 32.31 6.54
N PHE A 824 32.03 33.36 5.82
CA PHE A 824 31.84 33.47 4.38
C PHE A 824 32.97 34.28 3.74
N ALA A 825 34.07 33.60 3.41
CA ALA A 825 35.26 34.22 2.84
C ALA A 825 36.03 33.25 1.92
N SER A 826 37.16 33.68 1.38
CA SER A 826 37.98 32.84 0.50
C SER A 826 38.61 31.66 1.28
N PRO A 827 38.83 30.49 0.66
CA PRO A 827 39.40 29.33 1.36
C PRO A 827 40.75 29.62 2.03
N TYR A 828 41.62 30.39 1.36
CA TYR A 828 42.96 30.72 1.86
C TYR A 828 42.91 31.68 3.04
N GLU A 829 42.01 32.66 3.02
CA GLU A 829 41.79 33.61 4.11
C GLU A 829 41.30 32.89 5.37
N LEU A 830 40.30 32.02 5.22
CA LEU A 830 39.78 31.21 6.33
C LEU A 830 40.83 30.25 6.90
N LEU A 831 41.69 29.67 6.06
CA LEU A 831 42.76 28.77 6.51
C LEU A 831 43.95 29.50 7.13
N SER A 832 44.09 30.80 6.88
CA SER A 832 45.15 31.62 7.48
C SER A 832 44.80 32.05 8.91
N ASP A 833 43.53 32.01 9.27
CA ASP A 833 43.05 32.26 10.62
C ASP A 833 42.94 30.95 11.42
N GLU A 834 43.82 30.76 12.41
CA GLU A 834 43.78 29.57 13.27
C GLU A 834 42.52 29.48 14.13
N GLN A 835 41.79 30.58 14.33
CA GLN A 835 40.51 30.58 15.06
C GLN A 835 39.30 30.27 14.16
N SER A 836 39.50 30.19 12.84
CA SER A 836 38.41 29.91 11.90
C SER A 836 37.78 28.54 12.13
N TYR A 837 36.45 28.47 12.08
CA TYR A 837 35.69 27.23 12.05
C TYR A 837 36.06 26.35 10.85
N PHE A 838 36.32 26.94 9.69
CA PHE A 838 36.80 26.20 8.53
C PHE A 838 38.19 25.60 8.75
N ALA A 839 39.14 26.36 9.33
CA ALA A 839 40.46 25.85 9.67
C ALA A 839 40.39 24.68 10.66
N GLN A 840 39.51 24.78 11.67
CA GLN A 840 39.24 23.68 12.60
C GLN A 840 38.68 22.44 11.90
N LEU A 841 37.77 22.59 10.93
CA LEU A 841 37.26 21.46 10.15
C LEU A 841 38.35 20.80 9.30
N VAL A 842 39.26 21.58 8.71
CA VAL A 842 40.39 21.07 7.92
C VAL A 842 41.46 20.41 8.80
N SER A 843 41.67 20.89 10.03
CA SER A 843 42.61 20.26 10.97
C SER A 843 42.18 18.84 11.38
N GLN A 844 40.87 18.56 11.33
CA GLN A 844 40.31 17.26 11.69
C GLN A 844 40.52 16.17 10.63
N THR A 845 40.96 16.52 9.41
CA THR A 845 41.22 15.54 8.33
C THR A 845 42.63 14.92 8.41
N GLY A 846 43.47 15.39 9.35
CA GLY A 846 44.81 14.87 9.62
C GLY A 846 45.94 15.66 8.93
N ASP A 847 47.09 15.75 9.60
CA ASP A 847 48.19 16.69 9.30
C ASP A 847 48.65 16.71 7.83
N ARG A 848 48.70 15.54 7.19
CA ARG A 848 49.14 15.41 5.79
C ARG A 848 48.11 15.97 4.80
N GLU A 849 46.83 15.73 5.02
CA GLU A 849 45.76 16.29 4.18
C GLU A 849 45.60 17.79 4.44
N THR A 850 45.68 18.22 5.70
CA THR A 850 45.65 19.64 6.08
C THR A 850 46.71 20.44 5.34
N SER A 851 47.96 19.96 5.36
CA SER A 851 49.08 20.61 4.65
C SER A 851 48.83 20.70 3.14
N HIS A 852 48.28 19.64 2.55
CA HIS A 852 47.97 19.58 1.13
C HIS A 852 46.82 20.52 0.74
N LEU A 853 45.75 20.58 1.54
CA LEU A 853 44.61 21.46 1.33
C LEU A 853 44.99 22.94 1.47
N ILE A 854 45.85 23.28 2.43
CA ILE A 854 46.41 24.63 2.58
C ILE A 854 47.23 25.01 1.35
N GLN A 855 48.09 24.10 0.86
CA GLN A 855 48.88 24.34 -0.34
C GLN A 855 47.99 24.53 -1.58
N GLN A 856 46.93 23.74 -1.74
CA GLN A 856 45.96 23.88 -2.82
C GLN A 856 45.18 25.19 -2.73
N ALA A 857 44.71 25.57 -1.54
CA ALA A 857 44.03 26.85 -1.32
C ALA A 857 44.93 28.03 -1.67
N LYS A 858 46.22 27.97 -1.29
CA LYS A 858 47.22 28.99 -1.62
C LYS A 858 47.46 29.09 -3.13
N MET A 859 47.61 27.97 -3.83
CA MET A 859 47.76 27.95 -5.29
C MET A 859 46.52 28.52 -5.99
N ALA A 860 45.32 28.15 -5.53
CA ALA A 860 44.06 28.65 -6.08
C ALA A 860 43.89 30.17 -5.85
N ALA A 861 44.30 30.68 -4.69
CA ALA A 861 44.30 32.11 -4.40
C ALA A 861 45.32 32.88 -5.26
N MET A 862 46.53 32.34 -5.44
CA MET A 862 47.56 32.93 -6.31
C MET A 862 47.12 32.98 -7.78
N ALA A 863 46.51 31.89 -8.29
CA ALA A 863 45.99 31.85 -9.65
C ALA A 863 44.90 32.91 -9.90
N ARG A 864 44.09 33.22 -8.88
CA ARG A 864 43.05 34.25 -8.92
C ARG A 864 43.60 35.68 -8.87
N HIS A 865 44.71 35.92 -8.17
CA HIS A 865 45.37 37.24 -8.17
C HIS A 865 46.16 37.53 -9.45
N SER A 866 46.47 36.50 -10.25
CA SER A 866 47.15 36.62 -11.54
C SER A 866 46.22 36.75 -12.75
N GLN A 867 44.90 36.67 -12.56
CA GLN A 867 43.84 36.87 -13.55
C GLN A 867 43.10 38.16 -13.26
#